data_AF-A0A149VN76-F1
#
_entry.id   AF-A0A149VN76-F1
#
_cell.length_a   1.000
_cell.length_b   1.000
_cell.length_c   1.000
_cell.angle_alpha   90.00
_cell.angle_beta   90.00
_cell.angle_gamma   90.00
#
_symmetry.space_group_name_H-M   'P 1'
#
loop_
_entity.id
_entity.type
_entity.pdbx_description
1 polymer ?
#
loop_
_entity_poly.entity_id
_entity_poly.type
_entity_poly.pdbx_seq_one_letter_code
_entity_poly.pdbx_strand_id
1 'polypeptide(L)'
;MKFNPNQRYTRWSIRRLSVGVASVVVASGFFVLVGQPSSVRADVVNPTPGQVLPEETSGTKEGDLSEKPGDTVLAQAKPEGVTGNTNSLPTPTERTEVSEETNPSSPDTLFEKDEEAQENPELTDVLKETVDTADVDGTQASPEDIKKAVDEDVKDSIDVPAGYLEQAKASGPFLAGVNKPLKYELFAGDGMLTRLLLKASDKAPWSDNGEAKNEKIPPVKNLPDGKYYYQVSLNGNTTGKQDQDLLDTLRTNGTNTYGATLTVYEADGDKPDLNKVVKTRNVNITLNGLVTKSDVKTAVKDNVKDSIDVPASYLEKAKGEGPFTAGVNHVIPYELFAGDGMLTRLLLKASDKAPWSDNGDAKNPALSPLGENVKTKGQYFYQVALDGNVAGKEKQALIDQLRANGTQTYSATVNVYGNKDGKPDLDNIVATKKVTININGLISKETVQKAVADNVKDSIDVPASYLEKAKGEGPFTAGVNHVIPYELFAGDGMLTRLLLKASDKAPWSDNGDAKNPALSPLGENVKTKGQYFYQVALDGNVAGKEKQALIDQLRANGTQTYSATVNVYGNKDGKPDLDNIVATKKVTIKINVKETSDTANGSLSPSNSGSSVTPMNHNHAPGTTDSVPADTMTSSTNTMAGENMAASANKMSDTMMSEDKAMLPNTGETQTSMASIGFLGLALAGLLGGLGLKNKKEEN
;
A
#
# COMPACT_ATOMS: atom_id res chain seq x y z
N MET A 1 38.02 -12.01 -38.93
CA MET A 1 37.59 -13.14 -39.77
C MET A 1 36.92 -12.61 -41.04
N LYS A 2 36.89 -13.36 -42.14
CA LYS A 2 36.04 -13.07 -43.31
C LYS A 2 34.67 -13.71 -43.12
N PHE A 3 33.60 -13.07 -43.58
CA PHE A 3 32.27 -13.67 -43.68
C PHE A 3 31.72 -13.58 -45.11
N ASN A 4 30.82 -14.50 -45.47
CA ASN A 4 30.49 -14.83 -46.86
C ASN A 4 29.24 -14.07 -47.36
N PRO A 5 29.30 -13.30 -48.46
CA PRO A 5 28.17 -12.49 -48.92
C PRO A 5 27.20 -13.30 -49.80
N ASN A 6 26.15 -13.91 -49.21
CA ASN A 6 25.13 -14.60 -50.00
C ASN A 6 23.75 -14.73 -49.32
N GLN A 7 23.05 -13.61 -49.10
CA GLN A 7 21.59 -13.59 -49.01
C GLN A 7 21.02 -12.41 -49.81
N ARG A 8 19.86 -12.62 -50.45
CA ARG A 8 19.24 -11.67 -51.39
C ARG A 8 18.20 -10.78 -50.67
N TYR A 9 18.38 -9.47 -50.70
CA TYR A 9 17.38 -8.53 -50.21
C TYR A 9 16.27 -8.28 -51.24
N THR A 10 15.06 -8.76 -50.96
CA THR A 10 13.88 -8.47 -51.76
C THR A 10 13.37 -7.05 -51.47
N ARG A 11 13.57 -6.11 -52.40
CA ARG A 11 13.10 -4.73 -52.26
C ARG A 11 11.56 -4.68 -52.38
N TRP A 12 10.86 -4.36 -51.30
CA TRP A 12 9.43 -4.00 -51.32
C TRP A 12 9.28 -2.48 -51.22
N SER A 13 8.50 -1.90 -52.13
CA SER A 13 8.27 -0.45 -52.22
C SER A 13 6.97 -0.05 -51.54
N ILE A 14 7.07 0.56 -50.35
CA ILE A 14 5.91 1.15 -49.67
C ILE A 14 5.48 2.40 -50.43
N ARG A 15 4.35 2.31 -51.14
CA ARG A 15 3.65 3.48 -51.68
C ARG A 15 2.97 4.20 -50.52
N ARG A 16 3.19 5.50 -50.35
CA ARG A 16 2.41 6.31 -49.41
C ARG A 16 0.99 6.49 -49.96
N LEU A 17 0.01 5.82 -49.36
CA LEU A 17 -1.39 6.19 -49.53
C LEU A 17 -1.69 7.38 -48.62
N SER A 18 -2.03 8.52 -49.22
CA SER A 18 -2.70 9.61 -48.51
C SER A 18 -4.19 9.33 -48.55
N VAL A 19 -4.84 9.31 -47.38
CA VAL A 19 -6.30 9.18 -47.27
C VAL A 19 -6.78 10.39 -46.48
N GLY A 20 -7.44 11.33 -47.16
CA GLY A 20 -7.92 12.57 -46.54
C GLY A 20 -9.17 12.32 -45.70
N VAL A 21 -9.19 12.87 -44.48
CA VAL A 21 -10.40 12.88 -43.65
C VAL A 21 -11.37 13.93 -44.22
N ALA A 22 -12.41 13.46 -44.91
CA ALA A 22 -13.49 14.32 -45.38
C ALA A 22 -14.47 14.60 -44.24
N SER A 23 -14.55 15.85 -43.79
CA SER A 23 -15.51 16.27 -42.76
C SER A 23 -16.94 16.29 -43.33
N VAL A 24 -17.80 15.40 -42.83
CA VAL A 24 -19.24 15.46 -43.11
C VAL A 24 -19.88 16.49 -42.19
N VAL A 25 -20.21 17.67 -42.75
CA VAL A 25 -21.00 18.69 -42.06
C VAL A 25 -22.48 18.35 -42.21
N VAL A 26 -23.10 17.86 -41.13
CA VAL A 26 -24.57 17.75 -41.05
C VAL A 26 -25.12 19.09 -40.58
N ALA A 27 -25.82 19.81 -41.45
CA ALA A 27 -26.42 21.10 -41.14
C ALA A 27 -27.94 21.00 -41.03
N SER A 28 -28.48 21.17 -39.81
CA SER A 28 -29.83 21.73 -39.53
C SER A 28 -30.08 21.72 -38.01
N GLY A 29 -30.67 22.79 -37.47
CA GLY A 29 -30.86 22.95 -36.02
C GLY A 29 -30.87 24.41 -35.59
N PHE A 30 -31.87 25.17 -36.05
CA PHE A 30 -31.90 26.64 -35.93
C PHE A 30 -32.67 27.06 -34.66
N PHE A 31 -31.98 27.59 -33.65
CA PHE A 31 -32.59 28.29 -32.51
C PHE A 31 -31.78 29.55 -32.15
N VAL A 32 -32.49 30.65 -31.88
CA VAL A 32 -31.94 32.01 -31.70
C VAL A 32 -32.85 32.77 -30.70
N LEU A 33 -32.27 33.76 -29.99
CA LEU A 33 -32.86 34.66 -28.95
C LEU A 33 -33.01 34.05 -27.53
N VAL A 34 -32.78 34.79 -26.44
CA VAL A 34 -31.91 35.99 -26.20
C VAL A 34 -31.72 36.21 -24.68
N GLY A 35 -30.78 37.09 -24.27
CA GLY A 35 -30.70 37.64 -22.89
C GLY A 35 -29.41 37.26 -22.16
N GLN A 36 -28.25 37.72 -22.64
CA GLN A 36 -27.52 38.92 -22.17
C GLN A 36 -26.73 38.76 -20.85
N PRO A 37 -25.44 39.16 -20.81
CA PRO A 37 -24.55 38.94 -19.66
C PRO A 37 -24.43 40.15 -18.73
N SER A 38 -24.04 39.89 -17.48
CA SER A 38 -23.45 40.89 -16.57
C SER A 38 -21.99 40.53 -16.32
N SER A 39 -21.07 41.40 -16.75
CA SER A 39 -19.64 41.27 -16.49
C SER A 39 -19.22 42.13 -15.30
N VAL A 40 -18.29 41.64 -14.49
CA VAL A 40 -17.54 42.44 -13.51
C VAL A 40 -16.06 42.09 -13.67
N ARG A 41 -15.20 43.12 -13.68
CA ARG A 41 -13.74 42.96 -13.73
C ARG A 41 -13.17 42.82 -12.32
N ALA A 42 -12.02 42.17 -12.21
CA ALA A 42 -11.19 42.28 -11.02
C ALA A 42 -10.62 43.72 -10.90
N ASP A 43 -10.47 44.19 -9.66
CA ASP A 43 -9.56 45.29 -9.32
C ASP A 43 -9.00 45.05 -7.89
N VAL A 44 -7.87 45.68 -7.56
CA VAL A 44 -7.02 45.27 -6.42
C VAL A 44 -6.88 46.35 -5.36
N VAL A 45 -7.25 46.05 -4.11
CA VAL A 45 -6.84 46.83 -2.91
C VAL A 45 -6.51 45.89 -1.74
N ASN A 46 -5.51 46.28 -0.95
CA ASN A 46 -4.89 45.52 0.15
C ASN A 46 -5.67 45.66 1.49
N PRO A 47 -5.72 44.64 2.37
CA PRO A 47 -6.46 44.70 3.63
C PRO A 47 -5.61 45.11 4.85
N THR A 48 -6.26 45.72 5.86
CA THR A 48 -5.76 45.91 7.24
C THR A 48 -6.98 45.88 8.19
N PRO A 49 -6.94 45.23 9.38
CA PRO A 49 -8.15 44.80 10.09
C PRO A 49 -8.68 45.78 11.15
N GLY A 50 -9.96 45.61 11.50
CA GLY A 50 -10.60 46.19 12.69
C GLY A 50 -11.21 45.12 13.59
N GLN A 51 -11.05 45.26 14.90
CA GLN A 51 -11.69 44.42 15.93
C GLN A 51 -13.09 44.95 16.28
N VAL A 52 -13.95 44.12 16.89
CA VAL A 52 -14.51 44.28 18.25
C VAL A 52 -15.37 43.03 18.60
N LEU A 53 -15.68 42.83 19.89
CA LEU A 53 -16.26 41.62 20.51
C LEU A 53 -17.81 41.52 20.43
N PRO A 54 -18.42 40.40 20.88
CA PRO A 54 -19.84 40.04 20.66
C PRO A 54 -20.77 40.24 21.87
N GLU A 55 -22.08 40.08 21.65
CA GLU A 55 -23.23 39.80 22.56
C GLU A 55 -24.48 39.54 21.65
N GLU A 56 -25.59 38.88 21.97
CA GLU A 56 -26.00 37.94 23.04
C GLU A 56 -27.28 37.14 22.59
N THR A 57 -27.97 36.44 23.49
CA THR A 57 -28.94 35.33 23.27
C THR A 57 -30.38 35.64 22.77
N SER A 58 -30.97 34.62 22.10
CA SER A 58 -32.40 34.18 22.12
C SER A 58 -32.51 32.90 21.24
N GLY A 59 -33.39 31.91 21.40
CA GLY A 59 -34.72 31.81 22.06
C GLY A 59 -35.81 31.64 20.97
N THR A 60 -36.77 30.69 20.97
CA THR A 60 -37.33 29.83 22.05
C THR A 60 -38.33 28.77 21.47
N LYS A 61 -38.39 27.51 21.99
CA LYS A 61 -39.54 26.54 21.99
C LYS A 61 -40.03 25.87 20.65
N GLU A 62 -40.79 24.74 20.61
CA GLU A 62 -41.01 23.53 21.47
C GLU A 62 -41.88 22.45 20.74
N GLY A 63 -42.01 21.23 21.31
CA GLY A 63 -42.90 20.12 20.84
C GLY A 63 -42.13 18.83 20.51
N ASP A 64 -42.21 17.67 21.21
CA ASP A 64 -43.20 17.08 22.15
C ASP A 64 -44.48 16.58 21.43
N LEU A 65 -44.97 15.32 21.50
CA LEU A 65 -44.72 14.09 22.32
C LEU A 65 -44.54 12.85 21.38
N SER A 66 -44.41 11.56 21.75
CA SER A 66 -44.52 10.83 23.04
C SER A 66 -43.74 9.49 23.02
N GLU A 67 -43.21 9.05 24.16
CA GLU A 67 -42.87 7.63 24.44
C GLU A 67 -44.05 6.86 25.04
N LYS A 68 -43.92 5.51 25.18
CA LYS A 68 -44.11 4.66 26.41
C LYS A 68 -44.56 3.20 26.10
N PRO A 69 -44.45 2.22 27.04
CA PRO A 69 -43.30 1.86 27.90
C PRO A 69 -43.17 0.31 28.12
N GLY A 70 -42.32 -0.15 29.07
CA GLY A 70 -42.37 -1.51 29.66
C GLY A 70 -41.05 -2.29 29.57
N ASP A 71 -40.05 -2.18 30.45
CA ASP A 71 -39.98 -2.27 31.94
C ASP A 71 -39.91 -3.71 32.50
N THR A 72 -38.77 -4.10 33.12
CA THR A 72 -38.66 -4.79 34.45
C THR A 72 -37.22 -5.27 34.77
N VAL A 73 -36.51 -4.50 35.61
CA VAL A 73 -35.70 -4.85 36.83
C VAL A 73 -34.84 -6.16 36.96
N LEU A 74 -33.77 -6.07 37.80
CA LEU A 74 -32.86 -7.09 38.40
C LEU A 74 -31.59 -7.46 37.59
N ALA A 75 -30.40 -7.68 38.20
CA ALA A 75 -29.89 -7.34 39.55
C ALA A 75 -28.34 -7.40 39.60
N GLN A 76 -27.71 -6.90 40.67
CA GLN A 76 -26.26 -7.02 40.92
C GLN A 76 -25.87 -8.37 41.55
N ALA A 77 -24.80 -9.00 41.05
CA ALA A 77 -24.05 -10.06 41.75
C ALA A 77 -22.58 -10.10 41.27
N LYS A 78 -21.65 -10.55 42.13
CA LYS A 78 -20.20 -10.68 41.87
C LYS A 78 -19.59 -11.61 42.94
N PRO A 79 -18.44 -12.27 42.70
CA PRO A 79 -18.14 -13.30 41.68
C PRO A 79 -17.82 -14.66 42.34
N GLU A 80 -17.67 -15.75 41.57
CA GLU A 80 -16.69 -16.85 41.76
C GLU A 80 -16.87 -17.93 40.68
N GLY A 81 -15.92 -18.87 40.54
CA GLY A 81 -16.08 -20.08 39.70
C GLY A 81 -15.16 -20.21 38.47
N VAL A 82 -13.96 -20.74 38.67
CA VAL A 82 -12.94 -21.00 37.64
C VAL A 82 -13.35 -22.11 36.64
N THR A 83 -13.12 -21.88 35.34
CA THR A 83 -12.48 -22.85 34.42
C THR A 83 -11.94 -22.11 33.18
N GLY A 84 -10.77 -22.51 32.67
CA GLY A 84 -10.16 -21.92 31.47
C GLY A 84 -10.02 -22.94 30.34
N ASN A 85 -10.20 -22.51 29.10
CA ASN A 85 -10.10 -23.33 27.89
C ASN A 85 -8.96 -22.86 26.98
N THR A 86 -7.75 -23.40 27.21
CA THR A 86 -6.60 -23.21 26.32
C THR A 86 -6.74 -24.04 25.04
N ASN A 87 -7.37 -23.48 24.01
CA ASN A 87 -7.35 -24.07 22.66
C ASN A 87 -6.03 -23.72 21.95
N SER A 88 -5.01 -24.53 22.20
CA SER A 88 -3.74 -24.46 21.48
C SER A 88 -3.90 -24.84 20.00
N LEU A 89 -3.22 -24.08 19.14
CA LEU A 89 -3.18 -24.31 17.69
C LEU A 89 -2.49 -25.66 17.35
N PRO A 90 -3.08 -26.53 16.50
CA PRO A 90 -2.38 -27.70 15.97
C PRO A 90 -1.45 -27.29 14.81
N THR A 91 -0.17 -27.67 14.90
CA THR A 91 0.82 -27.43 13.85
C THR A 91 0.53 -28.27 12.60
N PRO A 92 0.54 -27.70 11.37
CA PRO A 92 0.41 -28.48 10.14
C PRO A 92 1.69 -29.25 9.81
N THR A 93 1.55 -30.50 9.35
CA THR A 93 2.68 -31.35 8.91
C THR A 93 2.84 -31.33 7.39
N GLU A 94 3.97 -30.78 6.94
CA GLU A 94 4.61 -30.99 5.63
C GLU A 94 3.84 -30.53 4.36
N ARG A 95 4.58 -30.30 3.26
CA ARG A 95 4.09 -29.60 2.06
C ARG A 95 3.64 -30.56 0.96
N THR A 96 2.71 -30.08 0.14
CA THR A 96 2.71 -30.35 -1.31
C THR A 96 2.64 -29.01 -2.03
N GLU A 97 3.63 -28.71 -2.85
CA GLU A 97 3.67 -27.47 -3.65
C GLU A 97 2.93 -27.69 -4.98
N VAL A 98 1.96 -26.82 -5.27
CA VAL A 98 1.27 -26.74 -6.57
C VAL A 98 1.25 -25.27 -6.99
N SER A 99 1.75 -24.99 -8.19
CA SER A 99 1.91 -23.63 -8.70
C SER A 99 0.57 -23.05 -9.17
N GLU A 100 0.18 -21.89 -8.64
CA GLU A 100 -0.92 -21.08 -9.20
C GLU A 100 -0.41 -20.23 -10.39
N GLU A 101 -0.86 -20.53 -11.61
CA GLU A 101 -0.91 -19.54 -12.68
C GLU A 101 -2.29 -18.85 -12.63
N THR A 102 -2.31 -17.53 -12.39
CA THR A 102 -3.55 -16.73 -12.41
C THR A 102 -3.48 -15.66 -13.50
N ASN A 103 -4.56 -15.54 -14.28
CA ASN A 103 -4.73 -14.57 -15.35
C ASN A 103 -5.98 -13.72 -15.04
N PRO A 104 -5.88 -12.37 -14.97
CA PRO A 104 -6.99 -11.53 -14.53
C PRO A 104 -7.95 -11.15 -15.67
N SER A 105 -9.24 -11.12 -15.36
CA SER A 105 -10.31 -10.55 -16.20
C SER A 105 -11.31 -9.77 -15.32
N SER A 106 -11.69 -8.57 -15.74
CA SER A 106 -12.54 -7.65 -14.96
C SER A 106 -14.05 -8.00 -15.03
N PRO A 107 -14.81 -7.84 -13.93
CA PRO A 107 -16.28 -8.00 -13.91
C PRO A 107 -17.06 -6.67 -14.00
N ASP A 108 -18.32 -6.71 -14.47
CA ASP A 108 -19.28 -5.59 -14.42
C ASP A 108 -20.77 -6.07 -14.61
N THR A 109 -21.64 -5.96 -13.56
CA THR A 109 -23.15 -5.86 -13.61
C THR A 109 -24.09 -7.10 -13.59
N LEU A 110 -25.39 -7.09 -13.16
CA LEU A 110 -26.39 -6.08 -12.61
C LEU A 110 -27.68 -6.76 -12.02
N PHE A 111 -28.68 -6.05 -11.44
CA PHE A 111 -29.18 -6.11 -10.03
C PHE A 111 -30.53 -6.91 -9.83
N GLU A 112 -30.74 -7.52 -8.65
CA GLU A 112 -31.95 -8.12 -7.95
C GLU A 112 -33.13 -7.13 -7.65
N LYS A 113 -34.35 -7.43 -7.10
CA LYS A 113 -34.96 -8.47 -6.19
C LYS A 113 -36.54 -8.39 -6.24
N ASP A 114 -37.50 -9.02 -5.50
CA ASP A 114 -37.72 -10.02 -4.38
C ASP A 114 -39.02 -10.84 -4.77
N GLU A 115 -39.33 -12.12 -4.41
CA GLU A 115 -39.27 -13.02 -3.22
C GLU A 115 -40.48 -12.93 -2.24
N GLU A 116 -41.07 -13.97 -1.59
CA GLU A 116 -40.96 -15.47 -1.43
C GLU A 116 -42.31 -16.00 -0.80
N ALA A 117 -42.66 -17.28 -0.53
CA ALA A 117 -42.50 -18.64 -1.12
C ALA A 117 -43.13 -19.73 -0.17
N GLN A 118 -43.69 -20.88 -0.64
CA GLN A 118 -44.14 -22.00 0.26
C GLN A 118 -44.29 -23.40 -0.41
N GLU A 119 -43.71 -24.48 0.17
CA GLU A 119 -43.72 -25.90 -0.31
C GLU A 119 -43.58 -26.08 -1.84
N ASN A 120 -42.56 -25.45 -2.42
CA ASN A 120 -42.87 -24.56 -3.54
C ASN A 120 -42.95 -25.18 -4.95
N PRO A 121 -44.14 -25.27 -5.59
CA PRO A 121 -44.25 -25.58 -7.01
C PRO A 121 -43.66 -24.46 -7.91
N GLU A 122 -43.53 -23.23 -7.40
CA GLU A 122 -42.98 -22.08 -8.13
C GLU A 122 -41.54 -22.32 -8.61
N LEU A 123 -40.75 -23.17 -7.95
CA LEU A 123 -39.40 -23.53 -8.45
C LEU A 123 -39.47 -24.25 -9.82
N THR A 124 -40.63 -24.80 -10.18
CA THR A 124 -40.91 -25.27 -11.56
C THR A 124 -41.68 -24.27 -12.41
N ASP A 125 -42.47 -23.35 -11.86
CA ASP A 125 -43.23 -22.36 -12.66
C ASP A 125 -42.39 -21.12 -13.03
N VAL A 126 -41.52 -20.63 -12.15
CA VAL A 126 -40.53 -19.57 -12.43
C VAL A 126 -39.54 -20.02 -13.51
N LEU A 127 -39.23 -21.32 -13.58
CA LEU A 127 -38.39 -21.93 -14.63
C LEU A 127 -39.18 -22.42 -15.86
N LYS A 128 -40.51 -22.23 -15.92
CA LYS A 128 -41.36 -22.54 -17.10
C LYS A 128 -41.61 -21.33 -18.01
N GLU A 129 -41.43 -20.11 -17.51
CA GLU A 129 -41.58 -18.92 -18.34
C GLU A 129 -40.45 -18.90 -19.38
N THR A 130 -40.82 -18.66 -20.66
CA THR A 130 -39.95 -18.70 -21.86
C THR A 130 -39.23 -20.03 -22.18
N VAL A 131 -40.02 -21.07 -22.49
CA VAL A 131 -39.57 -22.18 -23.36
C VAL A 131 -40.29 -22.11 -24.71
N ASP A 132 -39.83 -21.21 -25.58
CA ASP A 132 -40.23 -21.19 -26.99
C ASP A 132 -39.22 -22.02 -27.81
N THR A 133 -39.38 -23.35 -27.78
CA THR A 133 -38.61 -24.30 -28.60
C THR A 133 -39.12 -24.39 -30.05
N ALA A 134 -39.98 -23.46 -30.45
CA ALA A 134 -40.68 -23.43 -31.74
C ALA A 134 -39.97 -22.58 -32.81
N ASP A 135 -38.79 -23.02 -33.28
CA ASP A 135 -38.36 -22.70 -34.65
C ASP A 135 -37.87 -23.97 -35.38
N VAL A 136 -38.11 -24.03 -36.70
CA VAL A 136 -38.43 -25.29 -37.40
C VAL A 136 -37.51 -25.55 -38.60
N ASP A 137 -36.31 -26.05 -38.35
CA ASP A 137 -35.56 -26.90 -39.31
C ASP A 137 -34.47 -27.79 -38.65
N GLY A 138 -34.64 -28.14 -37.37
CA GLY A 138 -33.59 -28.76 -36.56
C GLY A 138 -33.81 -30.24 -36.22
N THR A 139 -32.83 -31.10 -36.51
CA THR A 139 -32.72 -32.42 -35.86
C THR A 139 -32.57 -32.24 -34.34
N GLN A 140 -33.27 -33.05 -33.54
CA GLN A 140 -33.11 -33.08 -32.07
C GLN A 140 -31.70 -33.56 -31.69
N ALA A 141 -31.15 -33.03 -30.59
CA ALA A 141 -29.86 -33.45 -30.05
C ALA A 141 -29.83 -34.97 -29.77
N SER A 142 -28.81 -35.65 -30.29
CA SER A 142 -28.56 -37.06 -30.02
C SER A 142 -27.82 -37.27 -28.69
N PRO A 143 -27.77 -38.51 -28.16
CA PRO A 143 -26.94 -38.84 -27.01
C PRO A 143 -25.44 -38.52 -27.23
N GLU A 144 -24.95 -38.55 -28.48
CA GLU A 144 -23.56 -38.19 -28.79
C GLU A 144 -23.34 -36.67 -28.78
N ASP A 145 -24.31 -35.87 -29.21
CA ASP A 145 -24.24 -34.41 -29.10
C ASP A 145 -24.22 -33.97 -27.62
N ILE A 146 -24.98 -34.66 -26.77
CA ILE A 146 -25.00 -34.42 -25.31
C ILE A 146 -23.66 -34.81 -24.67
N LYS A 147 -23.11 -35.99 -25.00
CA LYS A 147 -21.76 -36.40 -24.52
C LYS A 147 -20.71 -35.37 -24.94
N LYS A 148 -20.76 -34.94 -26.21
CA LYS A 148 -19.85 -33.95 -26.78
C LYS A 148 -19.95 -32.60 -26.07
N ALA A 149 -21.17 -32.08 -25.86
CA ALA A 149 -21.38 -30.82 -25.13
C ALA A 149 -20.85 -30.89 -23.69
N VAL A 150 -21.07 -32.02 -23.00
CA VAL A 150 -20.50 -32.22 -21.66
C VAL A 150 -18.96 -32.29 -21.70
N ASP A 151 -18.34 -32.86 -22.74
CA ASP A 151 -16.88 -32.89 -22.89
C ASP A 151 -16.25 -31.55 -23.32
N GLU A 152 -16.90 -30.83 -24.23
CA GLU A 152 -16.34 -29.64 -24.90
C GLU A 152 -16.78 -28.31 -24.27
N ASP A 153 -18.02 -28.17 -23.80
CA ASP A 153 -18.58 -26.88 -23.35
C ASP A 153 -18.58 -26.68 -21.81
N VAL A 154 -18.36 -27.74 -21.02
CA VAL A 154 -18.26 -27.67 -19.56
C VAL A 154 -16.82 -27.36 -19.11
N LYS A 155 -16.65 -26.43 -18.17
CA LYS A 155 -15.36 -26.07 -17.56
C LYS A 155 -14.87 -27.18 -16.62
N ASP A 156 -13.56 -27.36 -16.51
CA ASP A 156 -12.95 -28.33 -15.57
C ASP A 156 -12.92 -27.81 -14.12
N SER A 157 -12.99 -26.48 -13.94
CA SER A 157 -13.02 -25.82 -12.64
C SER A 157 -13.80 -24.50 -12.71
N ILE A 158 -14.45 -24.11 -11.61
CA ILE A 158 -15.06 -22.79 -11.42
C ILE A 158 -14.68 -22.18 -10.05
N ASP A 159 -14.63 -20.85 -9.99
CA ASP A 159 -14.36 -20.07 -8.80
C ASP A 159 -15.50 -19.07 -8.57
N VAL A 160 -16.33 -19.36 -7.56
CA VAL A 160 -17.64 -18.75 -7.34
C VAL A 160 -17.52 -17.59 -6.35
N PRO A 161 -17.95 -16.37 -6.72
CA PRO A 161 -17.95 -15.21 -5.83
C PRO A 161 -18.69 -15.45 -4.51
N ALA A 162 -18.17 -14.89 -3.42
CA ALA A 162 -18.76 -15.05 -2.09
C ALA A 162 -20.16 -14.41 -2.00
N GLY A 163 -20.42 -13.30 -2.69
CA GLY A 163 -21.75 -12.67 -2.73
C GLY A 163 -22.85 -13.58 -3.25
N TYR A 164 -22.56 -14.51 -4.17
CA TYR A 164 -23.58 -15.46 -4.66
C TYR A 164 -24.00 -16.44 -3.55
N LEU A 165 -23.07 -16.81 -2.65
CA LEU A 165 -23.35 -17.64 -1.48
C LEU A 165 -23.95 -16.84 -0.31
N GLU A 166 -23.77 -15.52 -0.27
CA GLU A 166 -24.45 -14.62 0.68
C GLU A 166 -25.94 -14.54 0.33
N GLN A 167 -26.27 -14.31 -0.93
CA GLN A 167 -27.62 -14.07 -1.43
C GLN A 167 -28.44 -15.36 -1.65
N ALA A 168 -27.77 -16.49 -1.92
CA ALA A 168 -28.41 -17.78 -2.12
C ALA A 168 -29.41 -18.17 -1.01
N LYS A 169 -30.55 -18.74 -1.41
CA LYS A 169 -31.60 -19.24 -0.52
C LYS A 169 -31.92 -20.69 -0.87
N ALA A 170 -32.37 -21.49 0.11
CA ALA A 170 -32.64 -22.91 -0.08
C ALA A 170 -33.80 -23.21 -1.05
N SER A 171 -34.71 -22.25 -1.16
CA SER A 171 -35.82 -22.15 -2.11
C SER A 171 -35.42 -21.60 -3.49
N GLY A 172 -34.25 -20.97 -3.60
CA GLY A 172 -33.79 -20.27 -4.79
C GLY A 172 -33.03 -21.15 -5.79
N PRO A 173 -32.72 -20.63 -6.98
CA PRO A 173 -32.12 -21.40 -8.08
C PRO A 173 -30.66 -21.80 -7.83
N PHE A 174 -29.95 -21.17 -6.88
CA PHE A 174 -28.52 -21.41 -6.65
C PHE A 174 -28.14 -22.89 -6.49
N LEU A 175 -28.95 -23.66 -5.75
CA LEU A 175 -28.74 -25.10 -5.53
C LEU A 175 -29.52 -26.02 -6.50
N ALA A 176 -30.21 -25.47 -7.50
CA ALA A 176 -31.06 -26.26 -8.38
C ALA A 176 -30.25 -27.22 -9.28
N GLY A 177 -30.53 -28.51 -9.16
CA GLY A 177 -29.74 -29.59 -9.78
C GLY A 177 -28.48 -30.00 -9.02
N VAL A 178 -28.20 -29.42 -7.85
CA VAL A 178 -27.07 -29.78 -6.97
C VAL A 178 -27.52 -30.86 -5.99
N ASN A 179 -26.79 -31.98 -5.93
CA ASN A 179 -27.12 -33.17 -5.12
C ASN A 179 -28.54 -33.77 -5.34
N LYS A 180 -29.26 -33.32 -6.37
CA LYS A 180 -30.69 -33.58 -6.62
C LYS A 180 -30.92 -33.54 -8.13
N PRO A 181 -31.46 -34.58 -8.78
CA PRO A 181 -31.68 -34.56 -10.22
C PRO A 181 -32.70 -33.51 -10.66
N LEU A 182 -32.44 -32.84 -11.78
CA LEU A 182 -33.34 -31.89 -12.43
C LEU A 182 -33.39 -32.14 -13.95
N LYS A 183 -34.47 -31.73 -14.64
CA LYS A 183 -34.59 -31.88 -16.10
C LYS A 183 -33.49 -31.09 -16.83
N TYR A 184 -32.91 -31.63 -17.89
CA TYR A 184 -31.71 -31.07 -18.53
C TYR A 184 -32.00 -29.82 -19.36
N GLU A 185 -33.24 -29.62 -19.81
CA GLU A 185 -33.73 -28.36 -20.39
C GLU A 185 -33.81 -27.20 -19.39
N LEU A 186 -33.64 -27.46 -18.08
CA LEU A 186 -33.53 -26.46 -17.02
C LEU A 186 -32.08 -26.21 -16.57
N PHE A 187 -31.08 -26.81 -17.24
CA PHE A 187 -29.67 -26.56 -16.93
C PHE A 187 -29.29 -25.11 -17.23
N ALA A 188 -28.43 -24.52 -16.39
CA ALA A 188 -27.85 -23.19 -16.60
C ALA A 188 -28.85 -22.02 -16.79
N GLY A 189 -30.03 -22.11 -16.16
CA GLY A 189 -30.90 -20.96 -15.87
C GLY A 189 -30.24 -19.93 -14.93
N ASP A 190 -30.88 -18.77 -14.78
CA ASP A 190 -30.31 -17.64 -14.03
C ASP A 190 -30.14 -17.95 -12.53
N GLY A 191 -29.12 -17.35 -11.91
CA GLY A 191 -28.73 -17.59 -10.51
C GLY A 191 -28.28 -19.02 -10.13
N MET A 192 -28.39 -20.00 -11.03
CA MET A 192 -28.03 -21.40 -10.74
C MET A 192 -26.51 -21.61 -10.73
N LEU A 193 -25.94 -22.24 -9.69
CA LEU A 193 -24.52 -22.64 -9.64
C LEU A 193 -24.07 -23.42 -10.89
N THR A 194 -24.99 -24.16 -11.50
CA THR A 194 -24.80 -24.95 -12.72
C THR A 194 -24.53 -24.10 -13.96
N ARG A 195 -25.01 -22.85 -14.03
CA ARG A 195 -24.75 -21.91 -15.13
C ARG A 195 -23.28 -21.58 -15.26
N LEU A 196 -22.57 -21.40 -14.13
CA LEU A 196 -21.14 -21.10 -14.11
C LEU A 196 -20.28 -22.22 -14.73
N LEU A 197 -20.77 -23.47 -14.75
CA LEU A 197 -20.05 -24.61 -15.32
C LEU A 197 -19.92 -24.55 -16.85
N LEU A 198 -20.75 -23.79 -17.58
CA LEU A 198 -20.65 -23.68 -19.04
C LEU A 198 -19.65 -22.60 -19.44
N LYS A 199 -18.79 -22.87 -20.44
CA LYS A 199 -17.87 -21.89 -21.05
C LYS A 199 -18.60 -20.67 -21.66
N ALA A 200 -19.86 -20.84 -22.07
CA ALA A 200 -20.70 -19.75 -22.53
C ALA A 200 -21.11 -18.75 -21.42
N SER A 201 -21.03 -19.13 -20.12
CA SER A 201 -21.41 -18.23 -19.02
C SER A 201 -20.44 -17.07 -18.81
N ASP A 202 -19.20 -17.15 -19.30
CA ASP A 202 -18.17 -16.10 -19.14
C ASP A 202 -18.52 -14.77 -19.86
N LYS A 203 -19.66 -14.72 -20.56
CA LYS A 203 -20.22 -13.54 -21.25
C LYS A 203 -21.73 -13.40 -21.07
N ALA A 204 -22.35 -14.24 -20.25
CA ALA A 204 -23.79 -14.22 -20.01
C ALA A 204 -24.09 -13.37 -18.76
N PRO A 205 -25.19 -12.60 -18.74
CA PRO A 205 -25.65 -11.96 -17.51
C PRO A 205 -26.06 -13.00 -16.47
N TRP A 206 -26.04 -12.58 -15.21
CA TRP A 206 -26.29 -13.38 -14.02
C TRP A 206 -26.97 -12.49 -12.99
N SER A 207 -28.03 -12.99 -12.33
CA SER A 207 -28.53 -12.40 -11.07
C SER A 207 -28.28 -13.33 -9.88
N ASP A 208 -28.07 -12.78 -8.69
CA ASP A 208 -27.61 -13.56 -7.52
C ASP A 208 -28.70 -14.39 -6.83
N ASN A 209 -29.99 -14.16 -7.11
CA ASN A 209 -31.10 -15.07 -6.81
C ASN A 209 -31.95 -15.52 -8.04
N GLY A 210 -31.60 -15.11 -9.26
CA GLY A 210 -32.30 -15.48 -10.51
C GLY A 210 -33.46 -14.57 -10.93
N GLU A 211 -33.80 -13.53 -10.17
CA GLU A 211 -35.01 -12.71 -10.41
C GLU A 211 -34.90 -11.71 -11.56
N ALA A 212 -33.69 -11.46 -12.07
CA ALA A 212 -33.54 -10.75 -13.35
C ALA A 212 -34.04 -11.60 -14.55
N LYS A 213 -34.37 -12.89 -14.35
CA LYS A 213 -34.88 -13.83 -15.36
C LYS A 213 -34.03 -13.85 -16.64
N ASN A 214 -32.70 -13.78 -16.51
CA ASN A 214 -31.82 -13.84 -17.67
C ASN A 214 -32.01 -15.16 -18.44
N GLU A 215 -31.94 -15.10 -19.77
CA GLU A 215 -32.10 -16.27 -20.63
C GLU A 215 -31.19 -17.44 -20.19
N LYS A 216 -31.76 -18.65 -20.11
CA LYS A 216 -31.03 -19.88 -19.81
C LYS A 216 -30.01 -20.17 -20.90
N ILE A 217 -28.83 -20.66 -20.53
CA ILE A 217 -27.82 -21.08 -21.50
C ILE A 217 -28.09 -22.55 -21.85
N PRO A 218 -28.63 -22.89 -23.04
CA PRO A 218 -28.89 -24.27 -23.39
C PRO A 218 -27.56 -25.05 -23.44
N PRO A 219 -27.42 -26.17 -22.71
CA PRO A 219 -26.17 -26.92 -22.68
C PRO A 219 -25.84 -27.59 -24.03
N VAL A 220 -26.86 -27.85 -24.85
CA VAL A 220 -26.73 -28.29 -26.25
C VAL A 220 -27.88 -27.70 -27.07
N LYS A 221 -27.64 -27.42 -28.35
CA LYS A 221 -28.69 -26.94 -29.26
C LYS A 221 -29.72 -28.03 -29.52
N ASN A 222 -31.00 -27.64 -29.67
CA ASN A 222 -32.12 -28.55 -29.97
C ASN A 222 -32.24 -29.72 -28.97
N LEU A 223 -31.91 -29.48 -27.69
CA LEU A 223 -32.11 -30.47 -26.63
C LEU A 223 -33.61 -30.84 -26.55
N PRO A 224 -33.98 -32.13 -26.60
CA PRO A 224 -35.37 -32.53 -26.53
C PRO A 224 -35.88 -32.55 -25.08
N ASP A 225 -36.89 -31.72 -24.82
CA ASP A 225 -37.53 -31.55 -23.51
C ASP A 225 -37.98 -32.90 -22.91
N GLY A 226 -37.83 -33.05 -21.59
CA GLY A 226 -38.26 -34.21 -20.81
C GLY A 226 -37.49 -35.51 -21.00
N LYS A 227 -36.60 -35.62 -22.00
CA LYS A 227 -35.87 -36.88 -22.29
C LYS A 227 -34.65 -37.12 -21.42
N TYR A 228 -34.09 -36.09 -20.79
CA TYR A 228 -32.83 -36.15 -20.07
C TYR A 228 -32.89 -35.41 -18.74
N TYR A 229 -32.15 -35.91 -17.76
CA TYR A 229 -31.98 -35.29 -16.45
C TYR A 229 -30.49 -35.08 -16.17
N TYR A 230 -30.15 -34.13 -15.30
CA TYR A 230 -28.80 -33.93 -14.81
C TYR A 230 -28.75 -33.86 -13.29
N GLN A 231 -27.58 -34.12 -12.73
CA GLN A 231 -27.24 -33.81 -11.34
C GLN A 231 -25.78 -33.35 -11.26
N VAL A 232 -25.48 -32.35 -10.44
CA VAL A 232 -24.12 -32.01 -10.01
C VAL A 232 -23.97 -32.44 -8.55
N SER A 233 -23.23 -33.53 -8.32
CA SER A 233 -22.96 -34.04 -6.97
C SER A 233 -21.74 -33.35 -6.37
N LEU A 234 -21.88 -32.72 -5.20
CA LEU A 234 -20.77 -32.15 -4.43
C LEU A 234 -20.23 -33.18 -3.42
N ASN A 235 -18.97 -33.60 -3.58
CA ASN A 235 -18.35 -34.62 -2.74
C ASN A 235 -17.81 -34.04 -1.42
N GLY A 236 -17.61 -34.90 -0.42
CA GLY A 236 -17.09 -34.52 0.90
C GLY A 236 -18.20 -34.36 1.94
N ASN A 237 -18.11 -33.38 2.85
CA ASN A 237 -19.10 -33.18 3.91
C ASN A 237 -20.46 -32.65 3.42
N THR A 238 -20.57 -32.31 2.13
CA THR A 238 -21.80 -31.97 1.41
C THR A 238 -22.53 -33.19 0.82
N THR A 239 -21.93 -34.39 0.85
CA THR A 239 -22.48 -35.58 0.17
C THR A 239 -23.85 -35.94 0.73
N GLY A 240 -24.88 -35.98 -0.14
CA GLY A 240 -26.25 -36.32 0.25
C GLY A 240 -27.03 -35.19 0.95
N LYS A 241 -26.40 -34.05 1.23
CA LYS A 241 -27.10 -32.85 1.74
C LYS A 241 -27.87 -32.16 0.62
N GLN A 242 -29.03 -31.60 0.93
CA GLN A 242 -29.85 -30.83 -0.01
C GLN A 242 -30.37 -29.55 0.66
N ASP A 243 -30.88 -28.64 -0.16
CA ASP A 243 -31.65 -27.45 0.24
C ASP A 243 -30.94 -26.67 1.38
N GLN A 244 -31.58 -26.42 2.53
CA GLN A 244 -31.01 -25.59 3.60
C GLN A 244 -29.77 -26.20 4.29
N ASP A 245 -29.77 -27.52 4.56
CA ASP A 245 -28.63 -28.18 5.22
C ASP A 245 -27.38 -28.18 4.32
N LEU A 246 -27.57 -28.25 2.99
CA LEU A 246 -26.48 -28.01 2.05
C LEU A 246 -25.99 -26.57 2.15
N LEU A 247 -26.88 -25.58 2.01
CA LEU A 247 -26.54 -24.15 2.03
C LEU A 247 -25.78 -23.73 3.30
N ASP A 248 -26.23 -24.17 4.48
CA ASP A 248 -25.58 -23.86 5.75
C ASP A 248 -24.21 -24.55 5.87
N THR A 249 -24.05 -25.74 5.30
CA THR A 249 -22.74 -26.43 5.22
C THR A 249 -21.77 -25.68 4.31
N LEU A 250 -22.24 -25.18 3.16
CA LEU A 250 -21.40 -24.39 2.25
C LEU A 250 -20.94 -23.09 2.91
N ARG A 251 -21.85 -22.39 3.62
CA ARG A 251 -21.53 -21.16 4.38
C ARG A 251 -20.56 -21.42 5.53
N THR A 252 -20.77 -22.50 6.29
CA THR A 252 -19.96 -22.85 7.47
C THR A 252 -18.54 -23.31 7.10
N ASN A 253 -18.37 -23.97 5.95
CA ASN A 253 -17.06 -24.43 5.46
C ASN A 253 -16.10 -23.28 5.07
N GLY A 254 -16.60 -22.05 4.88
CA GLY A 254 -15.80 -20.94 4.40
C GLY A 254 -15.29 -21.14 2.96
N THR A 255 -14.12 -20.57 2.64
CA THR A 255 -13.49 -20.75 1.32
C THR A 255 -13.02 -22.18 1.15
N ASN A 256 -13.63 -22.94 0.24
CA ASN A 256 -13.31 -24.36 0.04
C ASN A 256 -13.52 -24.80 -1.42
N THR A 257 -12.72 -25.76 -1.87
CA THR A 257 -12.81 -26.36 -3.22
C THR A 257 -13.38 -27.76 -3.13
N TYR A 258 -14.60 -27.93 -3.65
CA TYR A 258 -15.30 -29.20 -3.71
C TYR A 258 -14.99 -29.89 -5.05
N GLY A 259 -14.45 -31.10 -4.99
CA GLY A 259 -14.50 -32.00 -6.14
C GLY A 259 -15.95 -32.40 -6.37
N ALA A 260 -16.44 -32.28 -7.60
CA ALA A 260 -17.83 -32.50 -7.97
C ALA A 260 -17.96 -33.35 -9.24
N THR A 261 -19.12 -33.98 -9.43
CA THR A 261 -19.41 -34.78 -10.62
C THR A 261 -20.73 -34.34 -11.23
N LEU A 262 -20.67 -33.80 -12.45
CA LEU A 262 -21.83 -33.64 -13.34
C LEU A 262 -22.15 -35.00 -13.96
N THR A 263 -23.39 -35.46 -13.80
CA THR A 263 -23.92 -36.66 -14.46
C THR A 263 -25.17 -36.28 -15.26
N VAL A 264 -25.27 -36.79 -16.49
CA VAL A 264 -26.47 -36.71 -17.32
C VAL A 264 -27.07 -38.11 -17.47
N TYR A 265 -28.37 -38.23 -17.28
CA TYR A 265 -29.17 -39.45 -17.28
C TYR A 265 -30.25 -39.41 -18.36
N GLU A 266 -30.65 -40.57 -18.87
CA GLU A 266 -31.91 -40.69 -19.62
C GLU A 266 -33.13 -40.64 -18.67
N ALA A 267 -34.31 -40.37 -19.22
CA ALA A 267 -35.58 -40.40 -18.49
C ALA A 267 -36.19 -41.82 -18.42
N ASP A 268 -36.82 -42.13 -17.28
CA ASP A 268 -37.82 -43.19 -17.12
C ASP A 268 -39.16 -42.54 -16.75
N GLY A 269 -39.92 -42.15 -17.78
CA GLY A 269 -41.09 -41.28 -17.64
C GLY A 269 -40.71 -39.91 -17.06
N ASP A 270 -41.49 -39.41 -16.10
CA ASP A 270 -41.26 -38.13 -15.43
C ASP A 270 -40.15 -38.18 -14.35
N LYS A 271 -39.17 -39.08 -14.47
CA LYS A 271 -38.07 -39.29 -13.51
C LYS A 271 -36.74 -39.60 -14.21
N PRO A 272 -35.59 -39.36 -13.56
CA PRO A 272 -34.30 -39.84 -14.04
C PRO A 272 -34.17 -41.36 -13.91
N ASP A 273 -33.69 -42.04 -14.95
CA ASP A 273 -33.17 -43.39 -14.80
C ASP A 273 -31.72 -43.33 -14.31
N LEU A 274 -31.55 -43.48 -13.00
CA LEU A 274 -30.23 -43.45 -12.35
C LEU A 274 -29.27 -44.57 -12.81
N ASN A 275 -29.75 -45.56 -13.56
CA ASN A 275 -28.94 -46.63 -14.16
C ASN A 275 -28.51 -46.32 -15.61
N LYS A 276 -29.24 -45.46 -16.33
CA LYS A 276 -28.91 -45.05 -17.71
C LYS A 276 -28.17 -43.71 -17.72
N VAL A 277 -26.90 -43.77 -17.34
CA VAL A 277 -25.97 -42.64 -17.45
C VAL A 277 -25.56 -42.42 -18.90
N VAL A 278 -25.89 -41.26 -19.47
CA VAL A 278 -25.46 -40.82 -20.81
C VAL A 278 -23.99 -40.38 -20.78
N LYS A 279 -23.61 -39.62 -19.74
CA LYS A 279 -22.27 -39.07 -19.57
C LYS A 279 -22.01 -38.65 -18.11
N THR A 280 -20.77 -38.77 -17.66
CA THR A 280 -20.23 -38.13 -16.45
C THR A 280 -19.06 -37.21 -16.78
N ARG A 281 -18.88 -36.17 -15.97
CA ARG A 281 -17.69 -35.30 -15.97
C ARG A 281 -17.38 -34.84 -14.55
N ASN A 282 -16.12 -34.99 -14.14
CA ASN A 282 -15.65 -34.42 -12.89
C ASN A 282 -15.24 -32.97 -13.10
N VAL A 283 -15.58 -32.11 -12.14
CA VAL A 283 -15.27 -30.67 -12.14
C VAL A 283 -14.90 -30.23 -10.73
N ASN A 284 -14.09 -29.18 -10.58
CA ASN A 284 -13.83 -28.57 -9.28
C ASN A 284 -14.69 -27.31 -9.10
N ILE A 285 -15.28 -27.14 -7.92
CA ILE A 285 -16.11 -25.98 -7.57
C ILE A 285 -15.49 -25.32 -6.34
N THR A 286 -14.80 -24.20 -6.54
CA THR A 286 -14.32 -23.36 -5.44
C THR A 286 -15.42 -22.38 -5.06
N LEU A 287 -15.91 -22.47 -3.82
CA LEU A 287 -16.77 -21.45 -3.23
C LEU A 287 -15.90 -20.55 -2.36
N ASN A 288 -16.05 -19.23 -2.49
CA ASN A 288 -15.40 -18.28 -1.59
C ASN A 288 -16.29 -18.08 -0.34
N GLY A 289 -15.66 -18.11 0.84
CA GLY A 289 -16.35 -17.97 2.11
C GLY A 289 -16.87 -16.56 2.37
N LEU A 290 -17.90 -16.45 3.21
CA LEU A 290 -18.52 -15.17 3.54
C LEU A 290 -17.71 -14.43 4.62
N VAL A 291 -17.48 -13.13 4.40
CA VAL A 291 -17.02 -12.19 5.44
C VAL A 291 -18.22 -11.34 5.86
N THR A 292 -18.45 -11.12 7.16
CA THR A 292 -19.64 -10.37 7.59
C THR A 292 -19.47 -8.86 7.42
N LYS A 293 -20.59 -8.15 7.24
CA LYS A 293 -20.63 -6.67 7.24
C LYS A 293 -20.04 -6.08 8.53
N SER A 294 -20.11 -6.80 9.66
CA SER A 294 -19.51 -6.40 10.94
C SER A 294 -17.97 -6.48 10.93
N ASP A 295 -17.43 -7.54 10.33
CA ASP A 295 -15.96 -7.73 10.23
C ASP A 295 -15.36 -6.67 9.32
N VAL A 296 -15.98 -6.42 8.16
CA VAL A 296 -15.60 -5.34 7.23
C VAL A 296 -15.61 -3.98 7.93
N LYS A 297 -16.68 -3.64 8.65
CA LYS A 297 -16.81 -2.37 9.38
C LYS A 297 -15.75 -2.20 10.47
N THR A 298 -15.42 -3.29 11.17
CA THR A 298 -14.37 -3.31 12.20
C THR A 298 -12.98 -3.15 11.58
N ALA A 299 -12.69 -3.93 10.53
CA ALA A 299 -11.44 -3.90 9.78
C ALA A 299 -11.15 -2.52 9.17
N VAL A 300 -12.14 -1.89 8.53
CA VAL A 300 -11.99 -0.53 7.97
C VAL A 300 -11.75 0.50 9.07
N LYS A 301 -12.47 0.42 10.19
CA LYS A 301 -12.27 1.32 11.32
C LYS A 301 -10.85 1.21 11.90
N ASP A 302 -10.39 -0.02 12.14
CA ASP A 302 -9.23 -0.30 12.98
C ASP A 302 -7.91 -0.46 12.18
N ASN A 303 -7.94 -0.90 10.92
CA ASN A 303 -6.72 -1.17 10.13
C ASN A 303 -6.41 -0.14 9.03
N VAL A 304 -7.34 0.77 8.71
CA VAL A 304 -7.07 1.98 7.92
C VAL A 304 -6.54 3.09 8.83
N LYS A 305 -5.56 3.87 8.36
CA LYS A 305 -4.95 5.03 9.02
C LYS A 305 -5.85 6.26 8.92
N ASP A 306 -5.76 7.16 9.90
CA ASP A 306 -6.55 8.41 9.92
C ASP A 306 -5.90 9.52 9.07
N SER A 307 -4.60 9.40 8.78
CA SER A 307 -3.82 10.29 7.92
C SER A 307 -2.72 9.52 7.19
N ILE A 308 -2.39 9.94 5.96
CA ILE A 308 -1.22 9.49 5.20
C ILE A 308 -0.43 10.66 4.62
N ASP A 309 0.84 10.40 4.33
CA ASP A 309 1.78 11.33 3.69
C ASP A 309 2.37 10.61 2.46
N VAL A 310 2.18 11.21 1.29
CA VAL A 310 2.44 10.59 -0.02
C VAL A 310 3.72 11.19 -0.62
N PRO A 311 4.81 10.41 -0.72
CA PRO A 311 6.05 10.86 -1.35
C PRO A 311 5.86 11.46 -2.74
N ALA A 312 6.58 12.55 -3.01
CA ALA A 312 6.52 13.23 -4.30
C ALA A 312 7.01 12.32 -5.46
N SER A 313 7.94 11.38 -5.19
CA SER A 313 8.37 10.37 -6.15
C SER A 313 7.21 9.54 -6.72
N TYR A 314 6.20 9.19 -5.94
CA TYR A 314 5.07 8.39 -6.41
C TYR A 314 4.23 9.18 -7.43
N LEU A 315 4.01 10.48 -7.18
CA LEU A 315 3.35 11.38 -8.13
C LEU A 315 4.21 11.68 -9.37
N GLU A 316 5.54 11.54 -9.28
CA GLU A 316 6.46 11.64 -10.42
C GLU A 316 6.30 10.44 -11.36
N LYS A 317 6.28 9.21 -10.83
CA LYS A 317 6.15 7.98 -11.63
C LYS A 317 4.70 7.67 -12.07
N ALA A 318 3.69 8.25 -11.41
CA ALA A 318 2.27 8.01 -11.70
C ALA A 318 1.87 8.27 -13.17
N LYS A 319 1.02 7.39 -13.70
CA LYS A 319 0.44 7.46 -15.06
C LYS A 319 -1.05 7.16 -14.97
N GLY A 320 -1.87 7.73 -15.86
CA GLY A 320 -3.32 7.52 -15.86
C GLY A 320 -3.79 6.08 -16.14
N GLU A 321 -2.96 5.27 -16.79
CA GLU A 321 -3.18 3.84 -16.99
C GLU A 321 -2.53 2.98 -15.89
N GLY A 322 -1.79 3.60 -14.96
CA GLY A 322 -1.10 2.92 -13.86
C GLY A 322 -1.96 2.79 -12.59
N PRO A 323 -1.53 1.94 -11.63
CA PRO A 323 -2.32 1.61 -10.45
C PRO A 323 -2.46 2.77 -9.45
N PHE A 324 -1.65 3.82 -9.54
CA PHE A 324 -1.62 4.92 -8.54
C PHE A 324 -3.01 5.46 -8.16
N THR A 325 -3.91 5.63 -9.12
CA THR A 325 -5.28 6.14 -8.88
C THR A 325 -6.35 5.07 -8.74
N ALA A 326 -6.02 3.77 -8.74
CA ALA A 326 -7.01 2.69 -8.74
C ALA A 326 -7.87 2.73 -7.46
N GLY A 327 -9.20 2.69 -7.63
CA GLY A 327 -10.19 2.86 -6.57
C GLY A 327 -10.21 4.26 -5.94
N VAL A 328 -9.56 5.26 -6.54
CA VAL A 328 -9.61 6.68 -6.11
C VAL A 328 -10.63 7.40 -6.99
N ASN A 329 -11.61 8.04 -6.36
CA ASN A 329 -12.84 8.62 -6.95
C ASN A 329 -13.76 7.64 -7.72
N HIS A 330 -13.31 6.43 -8.06
CA HIS A 330 -14.12 5.38 -8.67
C HIS A 330 -14.17 4.13 -7.79
N VAL A 331 -15.20 3.31 -8.00
CA VAL A 331 -15.45 2.09 -7.22
C VAL A 331 -14.78 0.89 -7.91
N ILE A 332 -14.10 0.02 -7.16
CA ILE A 332 -13.56 -1.26 -7.67
C ILE A 332 -13.78 -2.42 -6.66
N PRO A 333 -13.72 -3.70 -7.08
CA PRO A 333 -13.86 -4.85 -6.18
C PRO A 333 -12.90 -4.79 -4.98
N TYR A 334 -13.37 -5.21 -3.81
CA TYR A 334 -12.65 -5.06 -2.54
C TYR A 334 -11.36 -5.89 -2.46
N GLU A 335 -11.31 -7.02 -3.15
CA GLU A 335 -10.12 -7.85 -3.32
C GLU A 335 -8.98 -7.16 -4.11
N LEU A 336 -9.28 -6.04 -4.80
CA LEU A 336 -8.30 -5.20 -5.49
C LEU A 336 -7.89 -3.96 -4.66
N PHE A 337 -8.30 -3.88 -3.39
CA PHE A 337 -7.84 -2.84 -2.47
C PHE A 337 -6.32 -2.93 -2.24
N ALA A 338 -5.66 -1.77 -2.14
CA ALA A 338 -4.27 -1.67 -1.68
C ALA A 338 -3.25 -2.59 -2.41
N GLY A 339 -3.46 -2.87 -3.69
CA GLY A 339 -2.48 -3.47 -4.60
C GLY A 339 -1.21 -2.63 -4.79
N ASP A 340 -0.20 -3.19 -5.45
CA ASP A 340 1.11 -2.55 -5.59
C ASP A 340 1.07 -1.22 -6.36
N GLY A 341 1.85 -0.24 -5.90
CA GLY A 341 1.89 1.12 -6.47
C GLY A 341 0.60 1.94 -6.35
N MET A 342 -0.46 1.43 -5.70
CA MET A 342 -1.73 2.15 -5.51
C MET A 342 -1.62 3.17 -4.37
N LEU A 343 -2.14 4.40 -4.54
CA LEU A 343 -2.28 5.37 -3.45
C LEU A 343 -3.04 4.78 -2.25
N THR A 344 -4.04 3.94 -2.52
CA THR A 344 -4.89 3.30 -1.51
C THR A 344 -4.14 2.28 -0.66
N ARG A 345 -2.97 1.78 -1.11
CA ARG A 345 -2.09 0.91 -0.32
C ARG A 345 -1.53 1.62 0.91
N LEU A 346 -1.19 2.90 0.80
CA LEU A 346 -0.65 3.70 1.90
C LEU A 346 -1.64 3.89 3.05
N LEU A 347 -2.95 3.77 2.78
CA LEU A 347 -4.02 3.94 3.77
C LEU A 347 -4.02 2.83 4.83
N LEU A 348 -3.37 1.69 4.62
CA LEU A 348 -3.36 0.58 5.58
C LEU A 348 -2.19 0.66 6.56
N LYS A 349 -2.45 0.30 7.82
CA LYS A 349 -1.40 0.04 8.85
C LYS A 349 -0.45 -1.09 8.43
N ALA A 350 -0.91 -2.04 7.62
CA ALA A 350 -0.07 -3.09 7.06
C ALA A 350 0.99 -2.55 6.06
N SER A 351 0.79 -1.37 5.46
CA SER A 351 1.70 -0.86 4.43
C SER A 351 3.09 -0.50 4.98
N ASP A 352 3.20 -0.21 6.28
CA ASP A 352 4.43 0.30 6.91
C ASP A 352 5.56 -0.74 7.00
N LYS A 353 5.25 -2.00 6.66
CA LYS A 353 6.19 -3.12 6.54
C LYS A 353 6.10 -3.86 5.20
N ALA A 354 5.17 -3.45 4.33
CA ALA A 354 4.94 -4.12 3.06
C ALA A 354 5.95 -3.64 2.00
N PRO A 355 6.33 -4.51 1.04
CA PRO A 355 7.06 -4.05 -0.13
C PRO A 355 6.17 -3.13 -0.99
N TRP A 356 6.84 -2.27 -1.76
CA TRP A 356 6.26 -1.22 -2.60
C TRP A 356 7.04 -1.14 -3.90
N SER A 357 6.37 -0.80 -5.01
CA SER A 357 7.01 -0.25 -6.21
C SER A 357 6.31 1.02 -6.67
N ASP A 358 7.05 1.99 -7.22
CA ASP A 358 6.53 3.33 -7.52
C ASP A 358 5.47 3.35 -8.65
N ASN A 359 5.26 2.23 -9.34
CA ASN A 359 4.35 2.12 -10.47
C ASN A 359 3.58 0.78 -10.54
N GLY A 360 3.80 -0.15 -9.61
CA GLY A 360 3.17 -1.48 -9.59
C GLY A 360 3.86 -2.56 -10.43
N ASP A 361 4.96 -2.26 -11.14
CA ASP A 361 5.63 -3.25 -12.01
C ASP A 361 6.25 -4.43 -11.21
N ALA A 362 6.52 -4.25 -9.92
CA ALA A 362 7.01 -5.33 -9.04
C ALA A 362 5.92 -6.34 -8.64
N LYS A 363 4.63 -6.01 -8.85
CA LYS A 363 3.47 -6.87 -8.58
C LYS A 363 3.44 -7.45 -7.16
N ASN A 364 3.80 -6.63 -6.17
CA ASN A 364 3.67 -7.03 -4.76
C ASN A 364 2.21 -7.43 -4.42
N PRO A 365 1.99 -8.43 -3.54
CA PRO A 365 0.63 -8.82 -3.14
C PRO A 365 -0.20 -7.65 -2.62
N ALA A 366 -1.50 -7.66 -2.93
CA ALA A 366 -2.48 -6.72 -2.39
C ALA A 366 -2.60 -6.88 -0.87
N LEU A 367 -2.90 -5.79 -0.18
CA LEU A 367 -3.11 -5.77 1.28
C LEU A 367 -4.60 -5.64 1.56
N SER A 368 -5.11 -6.34 2.57
CA SER A 368 -6.50 -6.20 3.00
C SER A 368 -6.57 -5.67 4.44
N PRO A 369 -7.51 -4.76 4.77
CA PRO A 369 -7.79 -4.40 6.16
C PRO A 369 -8.32 -5.59 6.98
N LEU A 370 -8.82 -6.65 6.33
CA LEU A 370 -9.25 -7.89 6.99
C LEU A 370 -8.08 -8.81 7.39
N GLY A 371 -6.86 -8.48 6.95
CA GLY A 371 -5.67 -9.32 7.15
C GLY A 371 -5.35 -10.23 5.95
N GLU A 372 -4.36 -11.09 6.12
CA GLU A 372 -3.87 -11.98 5.07
C GLU A 372 -4.84 -13.14 4.78
N ASN A 373 -4.85 -13.62 3.54
CA ASN A 373 -5.63 -14.78 3.06
C ASN A 373 -7.18 -14.65 3.12
N VAL A 374 -7.72 -13.54 3.59
CA VAL A 374 -9.18 -13.31 3.61
C VAL A 374 -9.70 -12.94 2.22
N LYS A 375 -10.25 -13.94 1.50
CA LYS A 375 -10.93 -13.73 0.22
C LYS A 375 -12.30 -13.06 0.44
N THR A 376 -12.59 -12.04 -0.36
CA THR A 376 -13.85 -11.26 -0.37
C THR A 376 -14.43 -11.13 -1.79
N LYS A 377 -13.97 -12.00 -2.70
CA LYS A 377 -14.19 -11.92 -4.14
C LYS A 377 -15.67 -11.78 -4.50
N GLY A 378 -16.04 -10.64 -5.08
CA GLY A 378 -17.42 -10.32 -5.42
C GLY A 378 -18.40 -10.39 -4.23
N GLN A 379 -17.98 -9.94 -3.05
CA GLN A 379 -18.88 -9.71 -1.90
C GLN A 379 -18.97 -8.23 -1.53
N TYR A 380 -17.88 -7.49 -1.70
CA TYR A 380 -17.79 -6.07 -1.39
C TYR A 380 -17.03 -5.30 -2.47
N PHE A 381 -17.23 -3.99 -2.50
CA PHE A 381 -16.51 -3.05 -3.36
C PHE A 381 -16.03 -1.86 -2.54
N TYR A 382 -14.96 -1.18 -2.95
CA TYR A 382 -14.47 0.02 -2.25
C TYR A 382 -14.30 1.22 -3.18
N GLN A 383 -14.33 2.42 -2.57
CA GLN A 383 -13.92 3.69 -3.17
C GLN A 383 -13.16 4.52 -2.14
N VAL A 384 -12.17 5.30 -2.58
CA VAL A 384 -11.58 6.41 -1.84
C VAL A 384 -11.96 7.69 -2.55
N ALA A 385 -13.04 8.33 -2.10
CA ALA A 385 -13.51 9.60 -2.65
C ALA A 385 -12.63 10.74 -2.10
N LEU A 386 -12.00 11.52 -2.99
CA LEU A 386 -11.25 12.72 -2.63
C LEU A 386 -12.18 13.94 -2.64
N ASP A 387 -12.08 14.80 -1.63
CA ASP A 387 -12.85 16.04 -1.54
C ASP A 387 -12.20 17.20 -2.33
N GLY A 388 -12.99 18.25 -2.61
CA GLY A 388 -12.49 19.51 -3.17
C GLY A 388 -12.27 19.49 -4.70
N ASN A 389 -11.27 20.21 -5.20
CA ASN A 389 -11.07 20.42 -6.65
C ASN A 389 -10.60 19.17 -7.42
N VAL A 390 -10.35 18.06 -6.72
CA VAL A 390 -10.01 16.74 -7.27
C VAL A 390 -11.18 15.76 -7.26
N ALA A 391 -12.33 16.11 -6.66
CA ALA A 391 -13.49 15.25 -6.58
C ALA A 391 -13.99 14.82 -7.97
N GLY A 392 -14.33 13.53 -8.11
CA GLY A 392 -14.81 12.95 -9.38
C GLY A 392 -13.79 12.93 -10.53
N LYS A 393 -12.52 13.35 -10.31
CA LYS A 393 -11.46 13.18 -11.31
C LYS A 393 -10.85 11.79 -11.19
N GLU A 394 -10.63 11.13 -12.32
CA GLU A 394 -9.96 9.82 -12.40
C GLU A 394 -8.64 9.89 -13.17
N LYS A 395 -7.82 8.84 -13.02
CA LYS A 395 -6.73 8.49 -13.95
C LYS A 395 -5.82 9.69 -14.22
N GLN A 396 -5.54 10.00 -15.50
CA GLN A 396 -4.62 11.08 -15.86
C GLN A 396 -5.14 12.46 -15.41
N ALA A 397 -6.46 12.71 -15.49
CA ALA A 397 -7.05 13.98 -15.09
C ALA A 397 -6.95 14.25 -13.57
N LEU A 398 -6.94 13.20 -12.75
CA LEU A 398 -6.62 13.30 -11.32
C LEU A 398 -5.14 13.59 -11.11
N ILE A 399 -4.25 12.82 -11.74
CA ILE A 399 -2.80 12.96 -11.60
C ILE A 399 -2.33 14.37 -12.02
N ASP A 400 -2.85 14.91 -13.12
CA ASP A 400 -2.48 16.23 -13.61
C ASP A 400 -3.02 17.34 -12.69
N GLN A 401 -4.21 17.18 -12.10
CA GLN A 401 -4.73 18.11 -11.08
C GLN A 401 -3.88 18.07 -9.80
N LEU A 402 -3.46 16.88 -9.35
CA LEU A 402 -2.57 16.73 -8.19
C LEU A 402 -1.21 17.39 -8.43
N ARG A 403 -0.62 17.20 -9.63
CA ARG A 403 0.63 17.86 -10.05
C ARG A 403 0.49 19.39 -10.12
N ALA A 404 -0.63 19.89 -10.66
CA ALA A 404 -0.90 21.32 -10.76
C ALA A 404 -1.21 21.99 -9.41
N ASN A 405 -1.85 21.28 -8.48
CA ASN A 405 -2.08 21.74 -7.11
C ASN A 405 -0.79 21.76 -6.26
N GLY A 406 0.18 20.89 -6.57
CA GLY A 406 1.45 20.81 -5.84
C GLY A 406 1.30 20.20 -4.44
N THR A 407 2.06 20.73 -3.46
CA THR A 407 2.02 20.27 -2.07
C THR A 407 0.72 20.71 -1.41
N GLN A 408 -0.22 19.78 -1.22
CA GLN A 408 -1.58 20.05 -0.75
C GLN A 408 -2.12 18.90 0.09
N THR A 409 -2.87 19.24 1.14
CA THR A 409 -3.63 18.29 1.97
C THR A 409 -5.08 18.20 1.50
N TYR A 410 -5.61 16.99 1.40
CA TYR A 410 -6.99 16.69 1.00
C TYR A 410 -7.70 15.93 2.12
N SER A 411 -8.99 16.23 2.29
CA SER A 411 -9.92 15.31 2.96
C SER A 411 -10.32 14.23 1.97
N ALA A 412 -10.54 13.02 2.46
CA ALA A 412 -11.03 11.90 1.68
C ALA A 412 -11.92 10.99 2.54
N THR A 413 -12.83 10.27 1.88
CA THR A 413 -13.68 9.26 2.53
C THR A 413 -13.46 7.91 1.86
N VAL A 414 -13.00 6.93 2.66
CA VAL A 414 -12.98 5.52 2.29
C VAL A 414 -14.39 4.97 2.50
N ASN A 415 -15.04 4.49 1.45
CA ASN A 415 -16.34 3.82 1.49
C ASN A 415 -16.18 2.35 1.09
N VAL A 416 -16.98 1.49 1.71
CA VAL A 416 -17.16 0.09 1.32
C VAL A 416 -18.65 -0.16 1.11
N TYR A 417 -18.95 -0.72 -0.06
CA TYR A 417 -20.29 -1.00 -0.56
C TYR A 417 -20.54 -2.50 -0.55
N GLY A 418 -21.79 -2.91 -0.36
CA GLY A 418 -22.21 -4.28 -0.63
C GLY A 418 -22.05 -4.66 -2.10
N ASN A 419 -22.07 -5.96 -2.39
CA ASN A 419 -22.38 -6.45 -3.72
C ASN A 419 -23.90 -6.57 -3.87
N LYS A 420 -24.37 -6.38 -5.11
CA LYS A 420 -25.63 -6.88 -5.63
C LYS A 420 -25.37 -7.27 -7.09
N ASP A 421 -25.49 -8.55 -7.42
CA ASP A 421 -25.33 -9.11 -8.78
C ASP A 421 -24.02 -8.74 -9.52
N GLY A 422 -22.91 -8.60 -8.79
CA GLY A 422 -21.62 -8.24 -9.38
C GLY A 422 -21.44 -6.75 -9.69
N LYS A 423 -22.33 -5.87 -9.20
CA LYS A 423 -22.11 -4.41 -9.13
C LYS A 423 -21.94 -3.95 -7.66
N PRO A 424 -21.27 -2.81 -7.45
CA PRO A 424 -21.31 -2.12 -6.16
C PRO A 424 -22.70 -1.56 -5.85
N ASP A 425 -23.24 -1.93 -4.70
CA ASP A 425 -24.49 -1.40 -4.16
C ASP A 425 -24.23 -0.08 -3.40
N LEU A 426 -24.39 1.03 -4.14
CA LEU A 426 -24.05 2.38 -3.69
C LEU A 426 -24.93 2.89 -2.54
N ASP A 427 -26.14 2.35 -2.40
CA ASP A 427 -27.07 2.69 -1.32
C ASP A 427 -26.79 1.87 -0.04
N ASN A 428 -26.08 0.74 -0.17
CA ASN A 428 -25.74 -0.24 0.88
C ASN A 428 -24.29 -0.04 1.36
N ILE A 429 -24.04 1.12 1.99
CA ILE A 429 -22.73 1.44 2.58
C ILE A 429 -22.50 0.58 3.83
N VAL A 430 -21.61 -0.41 3.71
CA VAL A 430 -21.22 -1.36 4.76
C VAL A 430 -20.28 -0.71 5.78
N ALA A 431 -19.32 0.08 5.29
CA ALA A 431 -18.36 0.78 6.11
C ALA A 431 -17.98 2.14 5.50
N THR A 432 -17.67 3.11 6.34
CA THR A 432 -17.12 4.41 5.90
C THR A 432 -16.09 4.92 6.92
N LYS A 433 -15.02 5.56 6.44
CA LYS A 433 -14.00 6.20 7.28
C LYS A 433 -13.41 7.42 6.58
N LYS A 434 -13.40 8.57 7.26
CA LYS A 434 -12.67 9.77 6.80
C LYS A 434 -11.17 9.63 7.07
N VAL A 435 -10.37 10.09 6.12
CA VAL A 435 -8.90 10.06 6.16
C VAL A 435 -8.31 11.35 5.61
N THR A 436 -7.15 11.75 6.11
CA THR A 436 -6.40 12.91 5.59
C THR A 436 -5.31 12.43 4.63
N ILE A 437 -5.22 13.01 3.43
CA ILE A 437 -4.21 12.65 2.43
C ILE A 437 -3.33 13.85 2.14
N ASN A 438 -2.06 13.79 2.57
CA ASN A 438 -1.07 14.83 2.34
C ASN A 438 -0.25 14.48 1.10
N ILE A 439 -0.43 15.21 0.00
CA ILE A 439 0.33 15.04 -1.23
C ILE A 439 1.52 16.01 -1.20
N ASN A 440 2.73 15.51 -1.45
CA ASN A 440 3.91 16.36 -1.69
C ASN A 440 4.02 16.68 -3.18
N GLY A 441 4.20 17.95 -3.52
CA GLY A 441 4.36 18.42 -4.88
C GLY A 441 5.71 18.05 -5.49
N LEU A 442 5.77 18.01 -6.81
CA LEU A 442 7.01 17.74 -7.56
C LEU A 442 7.91 18.96 -7.58
N ILE A 443 9.18 18.80 -7.21
CA ILE A 443 10.24 19.75 -7.53
C ILE A 443 10.96 19.25 -8.79
N SER A 444 11.44 20.16 -9.64
CA SER A 444 12.12 19.79 -10.90
C SER A 444 13.62 19.57 -10.70
N LYS A 445 14.24 18.73 -11.52
CA LYS A 445 15.70 18.46 -11.45
C LYS A 445 16.52 19.73 -11.65
N GLU A 446 16.07 20.62 -12.54
CA GLU A 446 16.69 21.91 -12.85
C GLU A 446 16.59 22.87 -11.66
N THR A 447 15.47 22.83 -10.94
CA THR A 447 15.26 23.59 -9.69
C THR A 447 16.25 23.14 -8.62
N VAL A 448 16.43 21.82 -8.45
CA VAL A 448 17.41 21.23 -7.53
C VAL A 448 18.85 21.56 -7.94
N GLN A 449 19.19 21.44 -9.22
CA GLN A 449 20.51 21.81 -9.76
C GLN A 449 20.86 23.27 -9.46
N LYS A 450 19.94 24.19 -9.77
CA LYS A 450 20.11 25.63 -9.51
C LYS A 450 20.25 25.91 -8.01
N ALA A 451 19.40 25.31 -7.18
CA ALA A 451 19.47 25.46 -5.73
C ALA A 451 20.80 24.97 -5.13
N VAL A 452 21.32 23.83 -5.57
CA VAL A 452 22.64 23.32 -5.14
C VAL A 452 23.77 24.23 -5.61
N ALA A 453 23.74 24.69 -6.86
CA ALA A 453 24.75 25.60 -7.40
C ALA A 453 24.79 26.93 -6.62
N ASP A 454 23.62 27.54 -6.41
CA ASP A 454 23.47 28.89 -5.86
C ASP A 454 23.61 28.94 -4.33
N ASN A 455 23.06 27.96 -3.59
CA ASN A 455 22.86 28.09 -2.14
C ASN A 455 23.82 27.25 -1.28
N VAL A 456 24.58 26.33 -1.89
CA VAL A 456 25.73 25.68 -1.24
C VAL A 456 26.99 26.58 -1.39
N LYS A 457 27.78 26.71 -0.32
CA LYS A 457 29.05 27.44 -0.28
C LYS A 457 30.17 26.66 -0.98
N ASP A 458 31.13 27.37 -1.56
CA ASP A 458 32.27 26.74 -2.26
C ASP A 458 33.38 26.30 -1.26
N SER A 459 33.40 26.89 -0.07
CA SER A 459 34.30 26.51 1.04
C SER A 459 33.66 26.77 2.40
N ILE A 460 34.02 25.99 3.42
CA ILE A 460 33.70 26.21 4.84
C ILE A 460 34.91 25.98 5.74
N ASP A 461 34.93 26.68 6.88
CA ASP A 461 35.92 26.52 7.95
C ASP A 461 35.19 26.10 9.23
N VAL A 462 35.52 24.91 9.77
CA VAL A 462 34.76 24.23 10.82
C VAL A 462 35.45 24.40 12.17
N PRO A 463 34.85 25.10 13.16
CA PRO A 463 35.42 25.30 14.49
C PRO A 463 35.82 24.00 15.20
N ALA A 464 36.97 24.02 15.87
CA ALA A 464 37.48 22.88 16.62
C ALA A 464 36.54 22.39 17.74
N SER A 465 35.74 23.31 18.31
CA SER A 465 34.72 23.02 19.31
C SER A 465 33.62 22.06 18.81
N TYR A 466 33.34 22.04 17.51
CA TYR A 466 32.33 21.16 16.93
C TYR A 466 32.86 19.72 16.85
N LEU A 467 34.10 19.53 16.39
CA LEU A 467 34.74 18.20 16.36
C LEU A 467 35.11 17.69 17.77
N GLU A 468 35.40 18.59 18.72
CA GLU A 468 35.58 18.25 20.14
C GLU A 468 34.30 17.63 20.75
N LYS A 469 33.12 18.16 20.40
CA LYS A 469 31.82 17.69 20.90
C LYS A 469 31.17 16.56 20.07
N ALA A 470 31.64 16.34 18.84
CA ALA A 470 31.13 15.30 17.94
C ALA A 470 31.25 13.88 18.52
N LYS A 471 30.22 13.06 18.27
CA LYS A 471 30.11 11.64 18.65
C LYS A 471 29.63 10.83 17.45
N GLY A 472 30.02 9.57 17.33
CA GLY A 472 29.67 8.72 16.18
C GLY A 472 28.17 8.43 16.01
N GLU A 473 27.39 8.50 17.09
CA GLU A 473 25.92 8.43 17.07
C GLU A 473 25.26 9.81 16.95
N GLY A 474 26.05 10.89 16.97
CA GLY A 474 25.58 12.26 16.86
C GLY A 474 25.41 12.74 15.41
N PRO A 475 24.69 13.85 15.19
CA PRO A 475 24.35 14.33 13.84
C PRO A 475 25.54 14.87 13.06
N PHE A 476 26.71 15.13 13.68
CA PHE A 476 27.85 15.78 13.04
C PHE A 476 28.25 15.14 11.70
N THR A 477 28.25 13.81 11.60
CA THR A 477 28.59 13.08 10.37
C THR A 477 27.39 12.73 9.48
N ALA A 478 26.16 13.13 9.82
CA ALA A 478 24.96 12.74 9.07
C ALA A 478 24.96 13.33 7.64
N GLY A 479 24.70 12.47 6.64
CA GLY A 479 24.84 12.80 5.22
C GLY A 479 26.29 12.95 4.74
N VAL A 480 27.30 12.59 5.54
CA VAL A 480 28.72 12.60 5.16
C VAL A 480 29.18 11.17 4.90
N ASN A 481 29.74 10.95 3.71
CA ASN A 481 30.05 9.67 3.08
C ASN A 481 28.86 8.70 2.86
N HIS A 482 27.77 8.82 3.60
CA HIS A 482 26.51 8.09 3.37
C HIS A 482 25.41 8.98 2.77
N VAL A 483 24.44 8.33 2.13
CA VAL A 483 23.31 8.96 1.45
C VAL A 483 22.11 9.04 2.40
N ILE A 484 21.46 10.21 2.48
CA ILE A 484 20.26 10.46 3.31
C ILE A 484 19.10 11.04 2.48
N PRO A 485 17.83 10.91 2.89
CA PRO A 485 16.72 11.68 2.30
C PRO A 485 16.99 13.18 2.31
N TYR A 486 16.64 13.87 1.24
CA TYR A 486 16.98 15.30 1.05
C TYR A 486 16.35 16.21 2.10
N GLU A 487 15.16 15.86 2.60
CA GLU A 487 14.45 16.53 3.68
C GLU A 487 15.15 16.44 5.05
N LEU A 488 16.14 15.54 5.21
CA LEU A 488 16.97 15.43 6.41
C LEU A 488 18.34 16.12 6.25
N PHE A 489 18.61 16.74 5.10
CA PHE A 489 19.84 17.48 4.87
C PHE A 489 19.95 18.70 5.80
N ALA A 490 21.18 19.03 6.23
CA ALA A 490 21.49 20.25 6.98
C ALA A 490 20.62 20.51 8.23
N GLY A 491 20.18 19.43 8.89
CA GLY A 491 19.64 19.42 10.26
C GLY A 491 20.64 19.92 11.30
N ASP A 492 20.16 20.08 12.53
CA ASP A 492 20.93 20.71 13.62
C ASP A 492 22.19 19.92 14.01
N GLY A 493 23.29 20.63 14.24
CA GLY A 493 24.60 20.05 14.55
C GLY A 493 25.26 19.19 13.47
N MET A 494 24.68 19.08 12.27
CA MET A 494 25.27 18.35 11.15
C MET A 494 26.38 19.18 10.48
N LEU A 495 27.54 18.60 10.17
CA LEU A 495 28.60 19.27 9.37
C LEU A 495 28.03 19.81 8.05
N THR A 496 27.09 19.06 7.47
CA THR A 496 26.37 19.39 6.24
C THR A 496 25.54 20.67 6.32
N ARG A 497 25.13 21.11 7.53
CA ARG A 497 24.43 22.39 7.74
C ARG A 497 25.30 23.59 7.38
N LEU A 498 26.59 23.54 7.75
CA LEU A 498 27.53 24.64 7.53
C LEU A 498 27.75 24.94 6.04
N LEU A 499 27.58 23.93 5.17
CA LEU A 499 27.72 24.05 3.72
C LEU A 499 26.66 24.96 3.07
N LEU A 500 25.54 25.27 3.72
CA LEU A 500 24.52 26.17 3.17
C LEU A 500 24.79 27.63 3.51
N LYS A 501 24.57 28.54 2.55
CA LYS A 501 24.58 30.01 2.77
C LYS A 501 23.54 30.45 3.80
N ALA A 502 22.44 29.70 3.96
CA ALA A 502 21.45 29.94 5.00
C ALA A 502 22.00 29.74 6.44
N SER A 503 23.05 28.93 6.62
CA SER A 503 23.61 28.67 7.95
C SER A 503 24.26 29.88 8.62
N ASP A 504 24.66 30.89 7.84
CA ASP A 504 25.32 32.11 8.35
C ASP A 504 24.40 32.99 9.23
N LYS A 505 23.10 32.67 9.27
CA LYS A 505 22.10 33.32 10.13
C LYS A 505 21.26 32.32 10.94
N ALA A 506 21.51 31.02 10.79
CA ALA A 506 20.71 29.99 11.43
C ALA A 506 21.25 29.66 12.83
N PRO A 507 20.40 29.30 13.80
CA PRO A 507 20.85 28.76 15.07
C PRO A 507 21.56 27.40 14.86
N TRP A 508 22.48 27.10 15.77
CA TRP A 508 23.36 25.94 15.75
C TRP A 508 23.43 25.29 17.14
N SER A 509 23.36 23.96 17.18
CA SER A 509 23.75 23.14 18.33
C SER A 509 25.00 22.33 18.00
N ASP A 510 25.95 22.23 18.93
CA ASP A 510 27.18 21.45 18.74
C ASP A 510 26.95 19.93 18.61
N ASN A 511 25.77 19.44 18.99
CA ASN A 511 25.41 18.02 18.97
C ASN A 511 23.95 17.75 18.52
N GLY A 512 23.21 18.77 18.10
CA GLY A 512 21.82 18.68 17.67
C GLY A 512 20.76 18.67 18.78
N ASP A 513 21.15 18.74 20.07
CA ASP A 513 20.18 18.66 21.19
C ASP A 513 19.16 19.83 21.20
N ALA A 514 19.51 20.97 20.58
CA ALA A 514 18.59 22.11 20.47
C ALA A 514 17.50 21.92 19.39
N LYS A 515 17.65 20.91 18.52
CA LYS A 515 16.67 20.52 17.47
C LYS A 515 16.24 21.67 16.57
N ASN A 516 17.17 22.55 16.21
CA ASN A 516 16.89 23.62 15.27
C ASN A 516 16.37 23.05 13.93
N PRO A 517 15.42 23.73 13.24
CA PRO A 517 14.90 23.28 11.95
C PRO A 517 16.01 22.99 10.93
N ALA A 518 15.80 21.95 10.12
CA ALA A 518 16.68 21.63 8.98
C ALA A 518 16.66 22.75 7.94
N LEU A 519 17.81 23.00 7.31
CA LEU A 519 17.95 23.98 6.24
C LEU A 519 17.94 23.27 4.89
N SER A 520 17.30 23.86 3.88
CA SER A 520 17.32 23.32 2.51
C SER A 520 17.96 24.33 1.55
N PRO A 521 18.79 23.90 0.58
CA PRO A 521 19.24 24.77 -0.51
C PRO A 521 18.07 25.24 -1.39
N LEU A 522 16.92 24.58 -1.35
CA LEU A 522 15.70 25.01 -2.05
C LEU A 522 14.98 26.18 -1.33
N GLY A 523 15.39 26.51 -0.10
CA GLY A 523 14.73 27.50 0.75
C GLY A 523 13.76 26.88 1.77
N GLU A 524 13.10 27.74 2.53
CA GLU A 524 12.16 27.34 3.59
C GLU A 524 10.87 26.75 3.02
N ASN A 525 10.25 25.83 3.77
CA ASN A 525 8.96 25.19 3.47
C ASN A 525 8.86 24.35 2.18
N VAL A 526 9.94 24.20 1.41
CA VAL A 526 9.97 23.33 0.21
C VAL A 526 10.05 21.86 0.61
N LYS A 527 8.92 21.14 0.54
CA LYS A 527 8.88 19.68 0.77
C LYS A 527 9.33 18.91 -0.46
N THR A 528 10.48 18.23 -0.37
CA THR A 528 10.97 17.26 -1.36
C THR A 528 10.73 15.80 -0.94
N LYS A 529 9.80 15.56 0.00
CA LYS A 529 9.73 14.32 0.78
C LYS A 529 9.73 13.06 -0.11
N GLY A 530 10.78 12.26 0.05
CA GLY A 530 11.04 11.06 -0.74
C GLY A 530 11.39 11.25 -2.23
N GLN A 531 11.45 12.46 -2.80
CA GLN A 531 11.78 12.65 -4.23
C GLN A 531 13.29 12.55 -4.52
N TYR A 532 14.11 13.04 -3.59
CA TYR A 532 15.56 13.17 -3.77
C TYR A 532 16.32 12.71 -2.53
N PHE A 533 17.60 12.38 -2.73
CA PHE A 533 18.54 12.00 -1.68
C PHE A 533 19.85 12.79 -1.83
N TYR A 534 20.62 12.88 -0.74
CA TYR A 534 21.79 13.76 -0.64
C TYR A 534 22.99 13.04 0.00
N GLN A 535 24.21 13.36 -0.45
CA GLN A 535 25.48 12.93 0.15
C GLN A 535 26.55 14.05 0.06
N VAL A 536 27.39 14.18 1.09
CA VAL A 536 28.72 14.81 0.99
C VAL A 536 29.78 13.71 1.00
N ALA A 537 30.33 13.37 -0.16
CA ALA A 537 31.49 12.49 -0.23
C ALA A 537 32.76 13.28 0.13
N LEU A 538 33.49 12.86 1.15
CA LEU A 538 34.82 13.40 1.48
C LEU A 538 35.90 12.65 0.68
N ASP A 539 36.87 13.38 0.12
CA ASP A 539 37.98 12.79 -0.62
C ASP A 539 39.15 12.37 0.31
N GLY A 540 40.05 11.52 -0.19
CA GLY A 540 41.31 11.17 0.50
C GLY A 540 41.17 10.10 1.58
N ASN A 541 41.96 10.18 2.65
CA ASN A 541 42.04 9.12 3.67
C ASN A 541 40.80 9.01 4.58
N VAL A 542 39.83 9.92 4.43
CA VAL A 542 38.52 9.92 5.10
C VAL A 542 37.38 9.40 4.23
N ALA A 543 37.63 9.11 2.94
CA ALA A 543 36.62 8.61 2.02
C ALA A 543 36.01 7.28 2.51
N GLY A 544 34.68 7.18 2.43
CA GLY A 544 33.94 5.98 2.85
C GLY A 544 33.96 5.67 4.36
N LYS A 545 34.59 6.52 5.19
CA LYS A 545 34.49 6.40 6.66
C LYS A 545 33.20 7.08 7.14
N GLU A 546 32.55 6.48 8.12
CA GLU A 546 31.32 7.02 8.71
C GLU A 546 31.40 7.10 10.24
N LYS A 547 30.44 7.81 10.86
CA LYS A 547 30.16 7.78 12.29
C LYS A 547 31.44 7.99 13.11
N GLN A 548 31.71 7.14 14.09
CA GLN A 548 32.89 7.27 14.96
C GLN A 548 34.21 7.14 14.20
N ALA A 549 34.29 6.23 13.21
CA ALA A 549 35.51 5.99 12.42
C ALA A 549 35.89 7.19 11.52
N LEU A 550 34.91 7.99 11.10
CA LEU A 550 35.18 9.28 10.44
C LEU A 550 35.70 10.31 11.45
N ILE A 551 35.03 10.48 12.57
CA ILE A 551 35.38 11.46 13.61
C ILE A 551 36.79 11.22 14.15
N ASP A 552 37.17 9.97 14.41
CA ASP A 552 38.50 9.63 14.93
C ASP A 552 39.59 9.85 13.87
N GLN A 553 39.31 9.60 12.58
CA GLN A 553 40.24 9.93 11.50
C GLN A 553 40.41 11.45 11.35
N LEU A 554 39.34 12.24 11.47
CA LEU A 554 39.39 13.70 11.44
C LEU A 554 40.22 14.26 12.61
N ARG A 555 40.06 13.69 13.81
CA ARG A 555 40.88 14.05 14.99
C ARG A 555 42.36 13.68 14.78
N ALA A 556 42.63 12.48 14.26
CA ALA A 556 43.99 11.97 14.05
C ALA A 556 44.75 12.68 12.92
N ASN A 557 44.06 13.23 11.92
CA ASN A 557 44.69 14.01 10.85
C ASN A 557 45.15 15.42 11.30
N GLY A 558 44.66 15.93 12.43
CA GLY A 558 44.90 17.31 12.87
C GLY A 558 44.14 18.35 12.01
N THR A 559 44.49 19.64 12.18
CA THR A 559 43.87 20.72 11.39
C THR A 559 44.20 20.57 9.91
N GLN A 560 43.20 20.22 9.09
CA GLN A 560 43.40 19.87 7.68
C GLN A 560 42.25 20.36 6.79
N THR A 561 42.59 20.65 5.53
CA THR A 561 41.63 20.98 4.48
C THR A 561 41.37 19.77 3.60
N TYR A 562 40.09 19.41 3.45
CA TYR A 562 39.61 18.31 2.63
C TYR A 562 38.90 18.84 1.37
N SER A 563 39.05 18.12 0.26
CA SER A 563 38.13 18.22 -0.87
C SER A 563 36.90 17.36 -0.57
N ALA A 564 35.72 17.83 -0.99
CA ALA A 564 34.48 17.08 -0.89
C ALA A 564 33.59 17.33 -2.12
N THR A 565 32.74 16.36 -2.42
CA THR A 565 31.72 16.48 -3.47
C THR A 565 30.34 16.30 -2.87
N VAL A 566 29.54 17.36 -2.96
CA VAL A 566 28.09 17.34 -2.73
C VAL A 566 27.44 16.65 -3.92
N ASN A 567 26.65 15.61 -3.67
CA ASN A 567 25.85 14.90 -4.66
C ASN A 567 24.38 14.87 -4.25
N VAL A 568 23.50 14.99 -5.25
CA VAL A 568 22.06 14.79 -5.11
C VAL A 568 21.62 13.71 -6.09
N TYR A 569 20.85 12.75 -5.60
CA TYR A 569 20.37 11.58 -6.35
C TYR A 569 18.85 11.59 -6.48
N GLY A 570 18.32 10.97 -7.54
CA GLY A 570 16.89 10.71 -7.68
C GLY A 570 16.37 9.62 -6.74
N ASN A 571 15.05 9.41 -6.74
CA ASN A 571 14.41 8.26 -6.10
C ASN A 571 14.13 7.13 -7.10
N LYS A 572 14.31 5.90 -6.61
CA LYS A 572 13.83 4.66 -7.19
C LYS A 572 13.30 3.75 -6.07
N ASP A 573 12.00 3.45 -6.08
CA ASP A 573 11.33 2.53 -5.16
C ASP A 573 11.57 2.86 -3.68
N GLY A 574 11.50 4.15 -3.34
CA GLY A 574 11.72 4.65 -1.98
C GLY A 574 13.19 4.77 -1.56
N LYS A 575 14.15 4.53 -2.47
CA LYS A 575 15.60 4.47 -2.22
C LYS A 575 16.40 5.41 -3.13
N PRO A 576 17.65 5.75 -2.78
CA PRO A 576 18.50 6.57 -3.65
C PRO A 576 18.90 5.85 -4.94
N ASP A 577 18.64 6.51 -6.06
CA ASP A 577 19.00 6.07 -7.41
C ASP A 577 20.42 6.56 -7.75
N LEU A 578 21.43 5.77 -7.35
CA LEU A 578 22.84 6.18 -7.39
C LEU A 578 23.37 6.45 -8.81
N ASP A 579 22.78 5.82 -9.83
CA ASP A 579 23.10 6.05 -11.25
C ASP A 579 22.51 7.37 -11.79
N ASN A 580 21.59 8.00 -11.05
CA ASN A 580 20.78 9.15 -11.43
C ASN A 580 21.15 10.37 -10.58
N ILE A 581 22.40 10.84 -10.75
CA ILE A 581 22.88 12.08 -10.15
C ILE A 581 22.11 13.26 -10.77
N VAL A 582 21.30 13.92 -9.95
CA VAL A 582 20.49 15.09 -10.29
C VAL A 582 21.34 16.35 -10.26
N ALA A 583 22.17 16.52 -9.24
CA ALA A 583 23.04 17.68 -9.08
C ALA A 583 24.37 17.28 -8.40
N THR A 584 25.45 18.00 -8.71
CA THR A 584 26.73 17.82 -8.04
C THR A 584 27.45 19.17 -7.86
N LYS A 585 28.19 19.34 -6.77
CA LYS A 585 29.03 20.52 -6.51
C LYS A 585 30.27 20.15 -5.71
N LYS A 586 31.45 20.58 -6.14
CA LYS A 586 32.67 20.46 -5.33
C LYS A 586 32.75 21.57 -4.30
N VAL A 587 33.17 21.22 -3.09
CA VAL A 587 33.32 22.14 -1.96
C VAL A 587 34.62 21.85 -1.21
N THR A 588 35.18 22.86 -0.57
CA THR A 588 36.37 22.74 0.28
C THR A 588 35.95 22.76 1.75
N ILE A 589 36.45 21.83 2.57
CA ILE A 589 36.09 21.76 3.99
C ILE A 589 37.38 21.80 4.82
N LYS A 590 37.67 22.95 5.44
CA LYS A 590 38.74 23.07 6.44
C LYS A 590 38.19 22.67 7.80
N ILE A 591 38.80 21.67 8.42
CA ILE A 591 38.41 21.15 9.73
C ILE A 591 39.55 21.48 10.70
N ASN A 592 39.25 22.28 11.71
CA ASN A 592 40.23 22.58 12.76
C ASN A 592 40.16 21.53 13.86
N VAL A 593 41.32 21.15 14.38
CA VAL A 593 41.46 20.38 15.62
C VAL A 593 42.05 21.30 16.68
N LYS A 594 41.61 21.13 17.93
CA LYS A 594 42.11 21.91 19.06
C LYS A 594 43.55 21.49 19.34
N GLU A 595 44.49 22.45 19.29
CA GLU A 595 45.88 22.15 19.61
C GLU A 595 46.01 21.75 21.08
N THR A 596 46.37 20.48 21.32
CA THR A 596 46.71 19.97 22.64
C THR A 596 48.13 20.40 22.98
N SER A 597 48.27 21.61 23.54
CA SER A 597 49.54 22.19 23.96
C SER A 597 50.08 21.51 25.23
N ASP A 598 50.40 20.22 25.15
CA ASP A 598 50.88 19.43 26.29
C ASP A 598 52.35 19.02 26.14
N THR A 599 53.18 19.81 26.83
CA THR A 599 54.33 19.40 27.63
C THR A 599 55.44 18.55 26.98
N ALA A 600 56.61 19.18 26.81
CA ALA A 600 57.82 18.52 26.31
C ALA A 600 58.42 17.49 27.29
N ASN A 601 58.59 16.25 26.83
CA ASN A 601 59.55 15.27 27.35
C ASN A 601 59.70 14.14 26.30
N GLY A 602 60.89 13.74 25.84
CA GLY A 602 62.23 14.28 26.05
C GLY A 602 63.24 13.33 25.40
N SER A 603 63.92 13.75 24.33
CA SER A 603 64.97 12.97 23.68
C SER A 603 66.10 13.88 23.23
N LEU A 604 67.32 13.58 23.68
CA LEU A 604 68.49 14.43 23.51
C LEU A 604 69.20 14.16 22.18
N SER A 605 69.58 15.22 21.48
CA SER A 605 70.67 15.19 20.51
C SER A 605 71.34 16.57 20.48
N PRO A 606 72.62 16.69 20.91
CA PRO A 606 73.25 17.97 21.14
C PRO A 606 73.78 18.58 19.84
N SER A 607 73.67 19.91 19.71
CA SER A 607 74.42 20.70 18.74
C SER A 607 74.92 21.98 19.42
N ASN A 608 76.21 22.25 19.28
CA ASN A 608 76.85 23.40 19.91
C ASN A 608 76.47 24.71 19.21
N SER A 609 76.05 25.71 20.00
CA SER A 609 76.61 27.07 19.97
C SER A 609 76.05 27.85 21.16
N GLY A 610 76.93 28.44 21.97
CA GLY A 610 76.52 29.33 23.06
C GLY A 610 77.02 30.75 22.81
N SER A 611 76.26 31.75 23.27
CA SER A 611 76.81 32.85 24.05
C SER A 611 75.72 33.71 24.69
N SER A 612 76.00 34.16 25.91
CA SER A 612 75.40 35.29 26.66
C SER A 612 73.89 35.31 26.95
N VAL A 613 73.57 35.94 28.09
CA VAL A 613 72.24 36.01 28.72
C VAL A 613 72.13 37.33 29.48
N THR A 614 71.01 38.06 29.37
CA THR A 614 70.35 38.75 30.52
C THR A 614 68.97 39.31 30.12
N PRO A 615 67.95 39.29 31.02
CA PRO A 615 66.62 39.83 30.76
C PRO A 615 66.29 41.13 31.53
N MET A 616 65.32 41.89 31.02
CA MET A 616 64.46 42.83 31.79
C MET A 616 63.04 42.73 31.18
N ASN A 617 62.02 42.30 31.92
CA ASN A 617 61.27 43.06 32.93
C ASN A 617 60.49 44.25 32.36
N HIS A 618 59.15 44.15 32.36
CA HIS A 618 58.24 45.17 32.90
C HIS A 618 56.91 44.53 33.32
N ASN A 619 56.16 45.20 34.21
CA ASN A 619 55.00 44.61 34.89
C ASN A 619 53.87 45.65 35.06
N HIS A 620 52.63 45.15 35.19
CA HIS A 620 51.37 45.86 35.51
C HIS A 620 50.84 46.98 34.58
N ALA A 621 49.53 46.88 34.31
CA ALA A 621 48.64 48.02 34.09
C ALA A 621 47.86 48.34 35.40
N PRO A 622 47.46 49.59 35.65
CA PRO A 622 46.68 49.98 36.84
C PRO A 622 45.16 50.00 36.57
N GLY A 623 44.37 49.81 37.64
CA GLY A 623 42.93 50.07 37.66
C GLY A 623 42.46 50.40 39.09
N THR A 624 41.55 51.35 39.22
CA THR A 624 40.99 51.85 40.49
C THR A 624 39.54 51.39 40.62
N THR A 625 39.14 50.52 41.55
CA THR A 625 39.00 50.69 43.03
C THR A 625 37.92 51.68 43.44
N ASP A 626 36.75 51.16 43.84
CA ASP A 626 35.92 51.61 44.98
C ASP A 626 34.73 50.62 45.19
N SER A 627 34.18 50.37 46.37
CA SER A 627 34.76 50.29 47.73
C SER A 627 33.72 49.74 48.75
N VAL A 628 33.94 48.53 49.32
CA VAL A 628 33.59 48.01 50.69
C VAL A 628 32.19 48.26 51.33
N PRO A 629 31.82 47.73 52.54
CA PRO A 629 32.46 46.72 53.41
C PRO A 629 31.55 45.54 53.90
N ALA A 630 32.21 44.51 54.48
CA ALA A 630 31.80 43.73 55.68
C ALA A 630 30.51 42.83 55.66
N ASP A 631 30.41 41.74 56.44
CA ASP A 631 31.34 41.18 57.44
C ASP A 631 31.17 39.65 57.66
N THR A 632 32.25 38.96 58.10
CA THR A 632 32.31 37.64 58.80
C THR A 632 31.64 36.37 58.19
N MET A 633 31.99 35.11 58.52
CA MET A 633 33.23 34.44 58.98
C MET A 633 33.07 32.89 58.80
N THR A 634 34.20 32.17 58.70
CA THR A 634 34.44 30.74 59.07
C THR A 634 33.51 29.58 58.65
N SER A 635 34.06 28.70 57.80
CA SER A 635 34.42 27.29 58.12
C SER A 635 33.38 26.20 58.48
N SER A 636 33.18 25.28 57.52
CA SER A 636 33.56 23.84 57.61
C SER A 636 32.73 22.77 58.38
N THR A 637 32.67 21.61 57.70
CA THR A 637 32.66 20.21 58.22
C THR A 637 31.45 19.61 58.98
N ASN A 638 30.92 18.53 58.38
CA ASN A 638 30.45 17.25 58.97
C ASN A 638 29.26 17.31 59.98
N THR A 639 28.40 16.29 60.14
CA THR A 639 28.53 14.84 59.87
C THR A 639 27.14 14.23 59.51
N MET A 640 27.12 13.01 58.96
CA MET A 640 25.90 12.21 58.76
C MET A 640 25.26 11.76 60.08
N ALA A 641 23.92 11.58 60.10
CA ALA A 641 23.20 10.34 60.46
C ALA A 641 21.70 10.62 60.70
N GLY A 642 20.82 9.67 60.37
CA GLY A 642 19.38 9.80 60.65
C GLY A 642 18.47 8.96 59.74
N GLU A 643 18.42 7.65 59.97
CA GLU A 643 17.46 6.76 59.32
C GLU A 643 16.03 7.00 59.85
N ASN A 644 15.01 7.00 58.98
CA ASN A 644 14.10 5.85 58.90
C ASN A 644 13.09 5.91 57.74
N MET A 645 12.42 4.78 57.51
CA MET A 645 11.47 4.58 56.41
C MET A 645 10.07 5.14 56.71
N ALA A 646 9.39 5.59 55.65
CA ALA A 646 7.93 5.44 55.53
C ALA A 646 7.56 5.34 54.04
N ALA A 647 6.73 4.37 53.68
CA ALA A 647 6.21 4.19 52.33
C ALA A 647 4.68 4.31 52.32
N SER A 648 4.08 4.91 51.28
CA SER A 648 2.78 4.45 50.76
C SER A 648 2.40 5.03 49.39
N ALA A 649 2.01 4.12 48.50
CA ALA A 649 0.96 4.18 47.47
C ALA A 649 0.59 5.47 46.69
N ASN A 650 0.63 5.32 45.35
CA ASN A 650 -0.40 5.69 44.37
C ASN A 650 -0.94 7.13 44.28
N LYS A 651 -0.75 7.73 43.08
CA LYS A 651 -1.85 7.76 42.09
C LYS A 651 -1.36 7.94 40.65
N MET A 652 -2.16 7.45 39.70
CA MET A 652 -2.06 7.82 38.29
C MET A 652 -2.58 9.26 38.07
N SER A 653 -1.95 9.96 37.13
CA SER A 653 -2.58 11.03 36.35
C SER A 653 -2.47 10.62 34.89
N ASP A 654 -3.60 10.66 34.17
CA ASP A 654 -3.70 10.28 32.76
C ASP A 654 -3.41 11.49 31.85
N THR A 655 -3.16 11.23 30.57
CA THR A 655 -3.33 12.14 29.43
C THR A 655 -2.44 13.39 29.38
N MET A 656 -1.39 13.30 28.55
CA MET A 656 -1.11 14.33 27.54
C MET A 656 -0.46 13.69 26.30
N MET A 657 -0.57 14.37 25.15
CA MET A 657 -0.23 13.80 23.84
C MET A 657 1.27 13.50 23.69
N SER A 658 1.59 12.29 23.22
CA SER A 658 2.93 11.99 22.70
C SER A 658 3.09 12.60 21.31
N GLU A 659 3.66 13.80 21.23
CA GLU A 659 4.10 14.37 19.96
C GLU A 659 5.15 13.45 19.29
N ASP A 660 5.08 13.35 17.97
CA ASP A 660 5.82 12.35 17.21
C ASP A 660 7.33 12.63 17.27
N LYS A 661 8.07 11.73 17.94
CA LYS A 661 9.51 11.89 18.12
C LYS A 661 10.24 11.60 16.82
N ALA A 662 10.57 12.67 16.09
CA ALA A 662 11.57 12.66 15.02
C ALA A 662 12.98 12.31 15.56
N MET A 663 13.16 11.05 15.93
CA MET A 663 14.48 10.41 15.98
C MET A 663 14.88 10.11 14.54
N LEU A 664 16.17 10.30 14.21
CA LEU A 664 16.70 9.87 12.92
C LEU A 664 16.41 8.36 12.75
N PRO A 665 15.97 7.90 11.56
CA PRO A 665 15.62 6.51 11.36
C PRO A 665 16.86 5.64 11.58
N ASN A 666 16.81 4.79 12.61
CA ASN A 666 17.81 3.75 12.79
C ASN A 666 17.51 2.66 11.76
N THR A 667 18.02 2.85 10.54
CA THR A 667 17.76 1.99 9.39
C THR A 667 18.19 0.55 9.70
N GLY A 668 17.23 -0.37 9.64
CA GLY A 668 17.46 -1.80 9.85
C GLY A 668 18.25 -2.43 8.71
N GLU A 669 19.55 -2.17 8.65
CA GLU A 669 20.46 -2.85 7.73
C GLU A 669 20.88 -4.20 8.30
N THR A 670 20.28 -5.27 7.78
CA THR A 670 20.83 -6.61 7.92
C THR A 670 22.20 -6.65 7.22
N GLN A 671 23.26 -6.87 7.99
CA GLN A 671 24.64 -6.80 7.49
C GLN A 671 24.87 -7.72 6.28
N THR A 672 25.00 -7.13 5.10
CA THR A 672 25.41 -7.82 3.88
C THR A 672 26.60 -7.09 3.28
N SER A 673 27.80 -7.41 3.78
CA SER A 673 29.05 -6.76 3.38
C SER A 673 29.40 -7.06 1.92
N MET A 674 29.12 -6.12 1.01
CA MET A 674 29.62 -6.17 -0.37
C MET A 674 31.05 -5.62 -0.45
N ALA A 675 32.01 -6.48 -0.10
CA ALA A 675 33.43 -6.18 -0.24
C ALA A 675 33.88 -6.26 -1.72
N SER A 676 34.17 -5.10 -2.31
CA SER A 676 35.21 -4.85 -3.33
C SER A 676 35.59 -5.98 -4.31
N ILE A 677 35.29 -5.80 -5.59
CA ILE A 677 35.91 -6.58 -6.68
C ILE A 677 37.39 -6.19 -6.79
N GLY A 678 38.30 -7.15 -6.59
CA GLY A 678 39.74 -6.99 -6.78
C GLY A 678 40.43 -8.32 -7.12
N PHE A 679 41.21 -8.36 -8.19
CA PHE A 679 41.84 -9.58 -8.71
C PHE A 679 43.05 -10.02 -7.88
N LEU A 680 43.16 -11.32 -7.54
CA LEU A 680 44.45 -12.03 -7.44
C LEU A 680 44.30 -13.56 -7.29
N GLY A 681 45.19 -14.31 -7.95
CA GLY A 681 45.81 -15.53 -7.36
C GLY A 681 45.08 -16.87 -7.47
N LEU A 682 45.43 -17.64 -8.49
CA LEU A 682 45.25 -19.11 -8.57
C LEU A 682 45.74 -19.87 -7.31
N ALA A 683 44.95 -20.85 -6.86
CA ALA A 683 45.45 -22.07 -6.22
C ALA A 683 44.50 -23.25 -6.54
N LEU A 684 45.04 -24.41 -6.89
CA LEU A 684 44.26 -25.59 -7.29
C LEU A 684 44.75 -26.84 -6.54
N ALA A 685 43.90 -27.37 -5.65
CA ALA A 685 44.03 -28.71 -5.09
C ALA A 685 42.67 -29.17 -4.55
N GLY A 686 42.33 -30.44 -4.73
CA GLY A 686 41.20 -31.11 -4.09
C GLY A 686 41.54 -32.57 -3.87
N LEU A 687 40.74 -33.33 -3.12
CA LEU A 687 40.80 -34.79 -3.02
C LEU A 687 39.53 -35.31 -2.30
N LEU A 688 38.82 -36.24 -2.95
CA LEU A 688 37.94 -37.29 -2.37
C LEU A 688 36.74 -36.84 -1.48
N GLY A 689 35.63 -37.59 -1.40
CA GLY A 689 35.27 -38.84 -2.07
C GLY A 689 34.63 -39.84 -1.09
N GLY A 690 33.30 -39.93 -1.09
CA GLY A 690 32.54 -40.88 -0.25
C GLY A 690 31.32 -41.41 -1.00
N LEU A 691 31.24 -42.73 -1.19
CA LEU A 691 30.23 -43.38 -2.03
C LEU A 691 28.95 -43.73 -1.25
N GLY A 692 27.81 -43.35 -1.84
CA GLY A 692 26.99 -44.36 -2.53
C GLY A 692 25.72 -44.86 -1.83
N LEU A 693 24.66 -44.97 -2.64
CA LEU A 693 23.56 -45.92 -2.49
C LEU A 693 23.10 -46.36 -3.88
N LYS A 694 22.45 -47.53 -3.98
CA LYS A 694 22.20 -48.23 -5.25
C LYS A 694 20.71 -48.26 -5.58
N ASN A 695 20.33 -47.84 -6.78
CA ASN A 695 19.03 -48.20 -7.35
C ASN A 695 19.14 -49.56 -8.06
N LYS A 696 18.21 -50.47 -7.76
CA LYS A 696 17.97 -51.69 -8.55
C LYS A 696 16.52 -51.65 -9.04
N LYS A 697 16.31 -51.85 -10.35
CA LYS A 697 14.99 -52.16 -10.91
C LYS A 697 14.64 -53.62 -10.65
N GLU A 698 13.36 -53.90 -10.49
CA GLU A 698 12.74 -55.16 -10.91
C GLU A 698 11.24 -54.92 -11.17
N GLU A 699 10.60 -55.82 -11.92
CA GLU A 699 9.28 -55.61 -12.52
C GLU A 699 8.13 -56.13 -11.65
N ASN A 700 7.03 -55.37 -11.54
CA ASN A 700 5.74 -55.64 -12.20
C ASN A 700 4.81 -54.43 -12.05
#